data_AF-M7TTK1-F1
#
_entry.id   AF-M7TTK1-F1
#
_cell.length_a   1.000
_cell.length_b   1.000
_cell.length_c   1.000
_cell.angle_alpha   90.00
_cell.angle_beta   90.00
_cell.angle_gamma   90.00
#
_symmetry.space_group_name_H-M   'P 1'
#
loop_
_entity.id
_entity.type
_entity.pdbx_description
1 polymer ?
#
loop_
_entity_poly.entity_id
_entity_poly.type
_entity_poly.pdbx_seq_one_letter_code
_entity_poly.pdbx_strand_id
1 'polypeptide(L)'
;MDSTIPLSEFIPPPTEINDTHKVYSIAIAYILLALLTCLVVVTRLAYRFRKNNLGIDDYVIIPSLILYIGWTVLVVHIILTAGIDKPLHEITLGEFTTWYKGLVAVAWLYPIMSAAIRVSIIIFYRRIFTQGHKSSLWPFYYAWGVLDRGPYCGAVYWNNITVALYSTSLGFDIILLVLPAFPVARLQMPLRKRIEVGIIFMFGAASSIAAAYKLAIFVVEFPRTESSDPVWSDYLLSRFIPVQFDNYGVTVWIPSQIEATVALIGASIPAIHPLYKSIFIRFIDKVTNRSSSGDPQSHSGFAAHSNRGDSGAKRNVKGGKDNFHHLNESQVELQPLSPTGQFSRQTDIDTIGLAYSNIVPSSDSASSSPPANIDASLYNMSSDFSSFGESIGLSSSECSSLKAQYDEVISNPNASDIILDIACLTARVSLGSDQVDASPLNQTLVNENWSLTCVALPHCIILPRDARDVSKALKIIAFFRVPFAVRSGGHSPNPGWSSVDRQGILLDLQRMSQIQLSADRKVATIGPGARWGNITSTLGVQDATVVGARNPLVGIGGLVLGGGYSHLSAEYGTVADNVKNLEVVLADGTVTNANTDENNDLFWALKGGGPNFGIVAKYELYTVPVNRIWYQIAIYSNDLASNVLDVFAAWQVNQGASDFKGHVLLGFGLDSVILGLVYSAPIERPDTFAPFYELEALQVAVPSTIGTLASLDQAVGAFTLPGHFRGASSRIDAQLYKDVYSFWLEKAVAVRDATGANQTFVLQHVPSNIAVQGAAKGGNPLGIPQEAHQWWTTLVDWTDEKDDDLVRSVAIETTERWKRLGQERGLYVPFTYMNDAARDQNPIASYGPENVNRLKKIARKYDPNRLFQKQQNGGFLLSKV
;
A
#
# COMPACT_ATOMS: atom_id res chain seq x y z
N MET A 1 2.72 0.08 23.24
CA MET A 1 2.32 0.85 24.44
C MET A 1 0.84 1.10 24.41
N ASP A 2 0.18 0.70 25.48
CA ASP A 2 -1.27 0.82 25.63
C ASP A 2 -1.65 2.31 25.81
N SER A 3 -2.41 2.86 24.87
CA SER A 3 -2.84 4.27 24.90
C SER A 3 -3.97 4.53 25.89
N THR A 4 -4.44 3.50 26.60
CA THR A 4 -5.58 3.52 27.53
C THR A 4 -5.24 3.98 28.95
N ILE A 5 -3.96 3.99 29.35
CA ILE A 5 -3.54 4.43 30.69
C ILE A 5 -3.64 5.97 30.80
N PRO A 6 -4.40 6.54 31.77
CA PRO A 6 -4.47 7.98 32.01
C PRO A 6 -3.09 8.60 32.27
N LEU A 7 -2.84 9.83 31.76
CA LEU A 7 -1.57 10.55 31.94
C LEU A 7 -1.15 10.72 33.41
N SER A 8 -2.13 10.73 34.33
CA SER A 8 -1.93 10.85 35.77
C SER A 8 -1.32 9.61 36.43
N GLU A 9 -1.34 8.45 35.76
CA GLU A 9 -0.83 7.20 36.31
C GLU A 9 0.66 6.99 36.02
N PHE A 10 1.28 7.84 35.18
CA PHE A 10 2.70 7.77 34.87
C PHE A 10 3.57 8.58 35.85
N ILE A 11 4.75 8.06 36.16
CA ILE A 11 5.79 8.77 36.89
C ILE A 11 6.34 9.90 35.99
N PRO A 12 6.29 11.18 36.44
CA PRO A 12 6.78 12.31 35.65
C PRO A 12 8.31 12.28 35.55
N PRO A 13 8.89 12.87 34.47
CA PRO A 13 10.34 12.94 34.32
C PRO A 13 10.98 13.77 35.44
N PRO A 14 12.20 13.45 35.87
CA PRO A 14 12.93 14.23 36.86
C PRO A 14 13.16 15.68 36.39
N THR A 15 13.16 16.60 37.34
CA THR A 15 13.39 18.04 37.09
C THR A 15 14.85 18.46 37.28
N GLU A 16 15.65 17.63 37.95
CA GLU A 16 17.07 17.87 38.19
C GLU A 16 17.93 16.91 37.36
N ILE A 17 19.06 17.41 36.85
CA ILE A 17 19.99 16.62 36.03
C ILE A 17 20.84 15.74 36.95
N ASN A 18 20.76 14.42 36.78
CA ASN A 18 21.67 13.46 37.40
C ASN A 18 22.69 12.95 36.37
N ASP A 19 23.97 13.22 36.59
CA ASP A 19 25.07 12.89 35.66
C ASP A 19 25.98 11.74 36.14
N THR A 20 25.60 11.06 37.22
CA THR A 20 26.41 9.99 37.85
C THR A 20 26.66 8.78 36.95
N HIS A 21 25.81 8.54 35.94
CA HIS A 21 25.91 7.40 35.01
C HIS A 21 26.39 7.75 33.59
N LYS A 22 26.89 8.97 33.33
CA LYS A 22 27.35 9.36 31.98
C LYS A 22 28.60 8.58 31.53
N VAL A 23 28.50 7.89 30.40
CA VAL A 23 29.60 7.14 29.76
C VAL A 23 30.17 7.92 28.56
N TYR A 24 31.45 8.27 28.61
CA TYR A 24 32.11 9.08 27.55
C TYR A 24 32.79 8.27 26.44
N SER A 25 32.83 6.93 26.57
CA SER A 25 33.57 6.05 25.66
C SER A 25 33.11 6.15 24.20
N ILE A 26 31.80 6.30 23.97
CA ILE A 26 31.22 6.45 22.64
C ILE A 26 31.66 7.76 21.98
N ALA A 27 31.57 8.88 22.71
CA ALA A 27 32.02 10.19 22.21
C ALA A 27 33.51 10.17 21.88
N ILE A 28 34.34 9.54 22.72
CA ILE A 28 35.78 9.39 22.48
C ILE A 28 36.02 8.56 21.21
N ALA A 29 35.32 7.44 21.01
CA ALA A 29 35.45 6.62 19.81
C ALA A 29 35.10 7.40 18.53
N TYR A 30 34.02 8.19 18.55
CA TYR A 30 33.62 9.05 17.44
C TYR A 30 34.69 10.10 17.09
N ILE A 31 35.26 10.76 18.10
CA ILE A 31 36.32 11.75 17.91
C ILE A 31 37.55 11.09 17.28
N LEU A 32 37.97 9.92 17.78
CA LEU A 32 39.13 9.20 17.25
C LEU A 32 38.93 8.75 15.79
N LEU A 33 37.74 8.23 15.45
CA LEU A 33 37.40 7.83 14.08
C LEU A 33 37.36 9.04 13.12
N ALA A 34 36.84 10.18 13.58
CA ALA A 34 36.83 11.40 12.78
C ALA A 34 38.24 11.97 12.56
N LEU A 35 39.08 12.02 13.60
CA LEU A 35 40.47 12.46 13.47
C LEU A 35 41.25 11.58 12.49
N LEU A 36 41.08 10.26 12.57
CA LEU A 36 41.70 9.31 11.63
C LEU A 36 41.24 9.57 10.19
N THR A 37 39.93 9.72 9.98
CA THR A 37 39.34 9.95 8.65
C THR A 37 39.82 11.27 8.05
N CYS A 38 39.79 12.35 8.83
CA CYS A 38 40.29 13.67 8.43
C CYS A 38 41.77 13.61 8.04
N LEU A 39 42.60 12.93 8.84
CA LEU A 39 44.02 12.76 8.55
C LEU A 39 44.22 12.08 7.18
N VAL A 40 43.50 10.99 6.91
CA VAL A 40 43.62 10.23 5.66
C VAL A 40 43.15 11.06 4.45
N VAL A 41 41.99 11.70 4.53
CA VAL A 41 41.42 12.49 3.42
C VAL A 41 42.24 13.76 3.17
N VAL A 42 42.69 14.47 4.21
CA VAL A 42 43.57 15.64 4.06
C VAL A 42 44.91 15.25 3.49
N THR A 43 45.49 14.11 3.91
CA THR A 43 46.73 13.58 3.33
C THR A 43 46.57 13.29 1.85
N ARG A 44 45.43 12.71 1.44
CA ARG A 44 45.06 12.52 0.03
C ARG A 44 45.05 13.85 -0.74
N LEU A 45 44.30 14.83 -0.24
CA LEU A 45 44.14 16.11 -0.93
C LEU A 45 45.47 16.86 -1.03
N ALA A 46 46.25 16.91 0.06
CA ALA A 46 47.57 17.54 0.09
C ALA A 46 48.56 16.84 -0.85
N TYR A 47 48.55 15.51 -0.91
CA TYR A 47 49.41 14.75 -1.82
C TYR A 47 49.06 15.01 -3.29
N ARG A 48 47.77 14.94 -3.65
CA ARG A 48 47.32 15.16 -5.03
C ARG A 48 47.45 16.61 -5.48
N PHE A 49 47.24 17.57 -4.58
CA PHE A 49 47.48 18.99 -4.82
C PHE A 49 48.96 19.27 -5.12
N ARG A 50 49.88 18.74 -4.30
CA ARG A 50 51.34 18.88 -4.55
C ARG A 50 51.81 18.25 -5.85
N LYS A 51 51.08 17.25 -6.36
CA LYS A 51 51.35 16.58 -7.65
C LYS A 51 50.56 17.17 -8.82
N ASN A 52 49.78 18.22 -8.59
CA ASN A 52 48.89 18.86 -9.57
C ASN A 52 47.99 17.86 -10.33
N ASN A 53 47.47 16.85 -9.62
CA ASN A 53 46.69 15.74 -10.18
C ASN A 53 45.37 15.58 -9.42
N LEU A 54 44.66 16.69 -9.21
CA LEU A 54 43.32 16.67 -8.65
C LEU A 54 42.33 16.19 -9.71
N GLY A 55 41.51 15.21 -9.36
CA GLY A 55 40.39 14.76 -10.17
C GLY A 55 39.06 15.29 -9.65
N ILE A 56 37.99 15.10 -10.43
CA ILE A 56 36.61 15.42 -10.03
C ILE A 56 36.25 14.69 -8.71
N ASP A 57 36.78 13.48 -8.50
CA ASP A 57 36.62 12.71 -7.26
C ASP A 57 37.19 13.43 -6.02
N ASP A 58 38.24 14.23 -6.17
CA ASP A 58 38.83 15.02 -5.08
C ASP A 58 38.02 16.27 -4.74
N TYR A 59 37.26 16.83 -5.70
CA TYR A 59 36.34 17.94 -5.43
C TYR A 59 35.05 17.48 -4.72
N VAL A 60 34.60 16.26 -5.01
CA VAL A 60 33.38 15.67 -4.42
C VAL A 60 33.62 15.10 -3.02
N ILE A 61 34.85 14.69 -2.69
CA ILE A 61 35.17 14.21 -1.33
C ILE A 61 35.23 15.34 -0.29
N ILE A 62 35.50 16.59 -0.69
CA ILE A 62 35.54 17.75 0.21
C ILE A 62 34.19 18.02 0.90
N PRO A 63 33.05 18.19 0.19
CA PRO A 63 31.76 18.36 0.83
C PRO A 63 31.35 17.12 1.64
N SER A 64 31.73 15.92 1.19
CA SER A 64 31.51 14.67 1.94
C SER A 64 32.22 14.67 3.30
N LEU A 65 33.47 15.15 3.35
CA LEU A 65 34.23 15.30 4.59
C LEU A 65 33.63 16.38 5.51
N ILE A 66 33.18 17.51 4.96
CA ILE A 66 32.54 18.58 5.73
C ILE A 66 31.25 18.06 6.39
N LEU A 67 30.41 17.35 5.64
CA LEU A 67 29.18 16.75 6.15
C LEU A 67 29.47 15.69 7.21
N TYR A 68 30.51 14.88 7.02
CA TYR A 68 30.95 13.89 8.01
C TYR A 68 31.47 14.50 9.32
N ILE A 69 32.24 15.60 9.24
CA ILE A 69 32.68 16.35 10.43
C ILE A 69 31.47 16.98 11.13
N GLY A 70 30.58 17.64 10.38
CA GLY A 70 29.37 18.25 10.94
C GLY A 70 28.47 17.25 11.62
N TRP A 71 28.27 16.08 11.00
CA TRP A 71 27.55 14.97 11.60
C TRP A 71 28.24 14.43 12.86
N THR A 72 29.56 14.22 12.84
CA THR A 72 30.31 13.75 14.00
C THR A 72 30.23 14.74 15.17
N VAL A 73 30.40 16.04 14.92
CA VAL A 73 30.32 17.09 15.95
C VAL A 73 28.92 17.12 16.57
N LEU A 74 27.89 17.00 15.74
CA LEU A 74 26.50 16.96 16.21
C LEU A 74 26.24 15.73 17.09
N VAL A 75 26.68 14.54 16.67
CA VAL A 75 26.52 13.30 17.47
C VAL A 75 27.29 13.37 18.78
N VAL A 76 28.53 13.84 18.76
CA VAL A 76 29.32 14.06 19.99
C VAL A 76 28.65 15.07 20.91
N HIS A 77 28.12 16.17 20.38
CA HIS A 77 27.37 17.15 21.16
C HIS A 77 26.14 16.52 21.82
N ILE A 78 25.36 15.72 21.09
CA ILE A 78 24.20 15.00 21.62
C ILE A 78 24.61 14.06 22.75
N ILE A 79 25.69 13.27 22.56
CA ILE A 79 26.19 12.34 23.60
C ILE A 79 26.59 13.09 24.86
N LEU A 80 27.34 14.19 24.72
CA LEU A 80 27.87 14.95 25.85
C LEU A 80 26.79 15.75 26.60
N THR A 81 25.78 16.26 25.88
CA THR A 81 24.75 17.13 26.48
C THR A 81 23.52 16.38 26.96
N ALA A 82 23.05 15.39 26.20
CA ALA A 82 21.83 14.65 26.54
C ALA A 82 22.09 13.32 27.26
N GLY A 83 23.33 12.81 27.25
CA GLY A 83 23.70 11.55 27.91
C GLY A 83 23.09 10.33 27.22
N ILE A 84 23.79 9.77 26.23
CA ILE A 84 23.45 8.44 25.71
C ILE A 84 23.86 7.42 26.79
N ASP A 85 22.98 6.45 27.08
CA ASP A 85 23.15 5.38 28.09
C ASP A 85 22.67 5.71 29.52
N LYS A 86 21.84 6.75 29.70
CA LYS A 86 21.11 6.97 30.97
C LYS A 86 19.85 6.10 31.05
N PRO A 87 19.54 5.49 32.22
CA PRO A 87 18.24 4.88 32.45
C PRO A 87 17.11 5.90 32.20
N LEU A 88 15.98 5.46 31.65
CA LEU A 88 14.88 6.35 31.27
C LEU A 88 14.40 7.27 32.41
N HIS A 89 14.45 6.78 33.64
CA HIS A 89 14.01 7.49 34.84
C HIS A 89 14.96 8.62 35.29
N GLU A 90 16.14 8.73 34.69
CA GLU A 90 17.13 9.79 34.98
C GLU A 90 17.15 10.90 33.91
N ILE A 91 16.42 10.72 32.81
CA ILE A 91 16.40 11.67 31.70
C ILE A 91 15.43 12.81 31.99
N THR A 92 15.94 14.03 32.05
CA THR A 92 15.09 15.22 32.17
C THR A 92 14.42 15.56 30.84
N LEU A 93 13.30 16.30 30.88
CA LEU A 93 12.60 16.75 29.66
C LEU A 93 13.48 17.65 28.77
N GLY A 94 14.39 18.43 29.37
CA GLY A 94 15.35 19.27 28.66
C GLY A 94 16.42 18.46 27.92
N GLU A 95 16.94 17.40 28.55
CA GLU A 95 17.86 16.46 27.91
C GLU A 95 17.20 15.70 26.77
N PHE A 96 15.96 15.22 26.97
CA PHE A 96 15.17 14.59 25.91
C PHE A 96 14.93 15.53 24.72
N THR A 97 14.58 16.78 24.97
CA THR A 97 14.35 17.78 23.91
C THR A 97 15.61 18.03 23.09
N THR A 98 16.76 18.09 23.76
CA THR A 98 18.07 18.30 23.12
C THR A 98 18.45 17.08 22.27
N TRP A 99 18.26 15.88 22.83
CA TRP A 99 18.44 14.61 22.13
C TRP A 99 17.54 14.50 20.89
N TYR A 100 16.25 14.76 21.02
CA TYR A 100 15.28 14.61 19.94
C TYR A 100 15.57 15.57 18.77
N LYS A 101 15.88 16.85 19.08
CA LYS A 101 16.32 17.82 18.08
C LYS A 101 17.59 17.35 17.36
N GLY A 102 18.53 16.80 18.11
CA GLY A 102 19.74 16.21 17.58
C GLY A 102 19.49 15.01 16.66
N LEU A 103 18.58 14.11 17.05
CA LEU A 103 18.21 12.94 16.26
C LEU A 103 17.52 13.33 14.96
N VAL A 104 16.61 14.30 14.99
CA VAL A 104 15.98 14.84 13.78
C VAL A 104 17.04 15.43 12.85
N ALA A 105 17.98 16.23 13.36
CA ALA A 105 19.05 16.80 12.57
C ALA A 105 19.98 15.72 11.96
N VAL A 106 20.32 14.68 12.74
CA VAL A 106 21.10 13.52 12.28
C VAL A 106 20.36 12.73 11.19
N ALA A 107 19.06 12.52 11.32
CA ALA A 107 18.24 11.77 10.37
C ALA A 107 18.22 12.41 8.96
N TRP A 108 18.37 13.74 8.88
CA TRP A 108 18.49 14.46 7.61
C TRP A 108 19.94 14.51 7.10
N LEU A 109 20.92 14.69 8.00
CA LEU A 109 22.33 14.82 7.61
C LEU A 109 22.95 13.50 7.14
N TYR A 110 22.57 12.37 7.74
CA TYR A 110 23.18 11.07 7.43
C TYR A 110 22.92 10.61 5.98
N PRO A 111 21.69 10.64 5.43
CA PRO A 111 21.45 10.27 4.04
C PRO A 111 22.20 11.15 3.04
N ILE A 112 22.28 12.47 3.31
CA ILE A 112 22.98 13.44 2.47
C ILE A 112 24.49 13.16 2.48
N MET A 113 25.07 12.96 3.66
CA MET A 113 26.47 12.57 3.83
C MET A 113 26.77 11.25 3.10
N SER A 114 25.94 10.24 3.34
CA SER A 114 26.10 8.89 2.79
C SER A 114 26.01 8.87 1.26
N ALA A 115 25.06 9.63 0.69
CA ALA A 115 24.95 9.82 -0.75
C ALA A 115 26.18 10.52 -1.35
N ALA A 116 26.67 11.59 -0.72
CA ALA A 116 27.86 12.31 -1.18
C ALA A 116 29.11 11.41 -1.20
N ILE A 117 29.31 10.59 -0.16
CA ILE A 117 30.40 9.61 -0.09
C ILE A 117 30.31 8.62 -1.26
N ARG A 118 29.14 8.03 -1.52
CA ARG A 118 28.95 7.04 -2.58
C ARG A 118 29.11 7.64 -3.98
N VAL A 119 28.63 8.86 -4.21
CA VAL A 119 28.86 9.58 -5.47
C VAL A 119 30.35 9.80 -5.73
N SER A 120 31.14 10.11 -4.70
CA SER A 120 32.60 10.25 -4.84
C SER A 120 33.28 8.95 -5.30
N ILE A 121 32.82 7.80 -4.79
CA ILE A 121 33.32 6.46 -5.14
C ILE A 121 32.93 6.10 -6.58
N ILE A 122 31.68 6.37 -6.99
CA ILE A 122 31.20 6.10 -8.34
C ILE A 122 31.96 6.92 -9.38
N ILE A 123 32.21 8.21 -9.11
CA ILE A 123 32.98 9.07 -10.00
C ILE A 123 34.43 8.57 -10.12
N PHE A 124 35.02 8.09 -9.03
CA PHE A 124 36.33 7.44 -9.04
C PHE A 124 36.33 6.15 -9.89
N TYR A 125 35.33 5.27 -9.75
CA TYR A 125 35.21 4.07 -10.59
C TYR A 125 34.99 4.40 -12.07
N ARG A 126 34.17 5.41 -12.37
CA ARG A 126 34.00 5.91 -13.74
C ARG A 126 35.32 6.42 -14.31
N ARG A 127 36.15 7.12 -13.52
CA ARG A 127 37.47 7.59 -13.95
C ARG A 127 38.44 6.44 -14.27
N ILE A 128 38.33 5.31 -13.58
CA ILE A 128 39.24 4.16 -13.75
C ILE A 128 38.79 3.20 -14.86
N PHE A 129 37.48 2.96 -15.01
CA PHE A 129 36.95 1.85 -15.82
C PHE A 129 36.27 2.27 -17.14
N THR A 130 36.55 3.46 -17.70
CA THR A 130 35.91 3.88 -18.96
C THR A 130 36.42 3.14 -20.19
N GLN A 131 35.80 2.01 -20.52
CA GLN A 131 35.38 1.66 -21.88
C GLN A 131 34.09 0.84 -21.85
N GLY A 132 33.02 1.42 -22.40
CA GLY A 132 31.83 0.73 -22.90
C GLY A 132 30.92 0.08 -21.86
N HIS A 133 30.01 0.83 -21.24
CA HIS A 133 28.62 0.40 -21.00
C HIS A 133 27.76 1.60 -20.58
N LYS A 134 26.64 1.81 -21.28
CA LYS A 134 25.54 2.68 -20.82
C LYS A 134 24.72 1.86 -19.83
N SER A 135 24.90 2.07 -18.52
CA SER A 135 24.00 1.49 -17.50
C SER A 135 22.97 2.52 -17.05
N SER A 136 21.71 2.08 -16.99
CA SER A 136 20.55 2.90 -16.66
C SER A 136 20.46 3.19 -15.16
N LEU A 137 19.97 4.39 -14.83
CA LEU A 137 19.75 4.90 -13.47
C LEU A 137 18.44 4.37 -12.83
N TRP A 138 17.98 3.18 -13.21
CA TRP A 138 16.76 2.52 -12.69
C TRP A 138 16.64 2.45 -11.15
N PRO A 139 17.71 2.24 -10.34
CA PRO A 139 17.56 2.02 -8.89
C PRO A 139 17.03 3.24 -8.12
N PHE A 140 17.13 4.46 -8.68
CA PHE A 140 16.65 5.68 -8.04
C PHE A 140 15.11 5.77 -8.00
N TYR A 141 14.42 5.04 -8.87
CA TYR A 141 12.96 4.99 -8.93
C TYR A 141 12.37 4.20 -7.75
N TYR A 142 13.00 3.08 -7.38
CA TYR A 142 12.53 2.23 -6.27
C TYR A 142 12.85 2.79 -4.89
N ALA A 143 13.93 3.56 -4.75
CA ALA A 143 14.30 4.20 -3.48
C ALA A 143 13.33 5.33 -3.08
N TRP A 144 12.63 5.93 -4.04
CA TRP A 144 11.67 7.02 -3.78
C TRP A 144 10.30 6.50 -3.29
N GLY A 145 9.92 5.27 -3.65
CA GLY A 145 8.63 4.68 -3.28
C GLY A 145 8.47 4.41 -1.78
N VAL A 146 9.56 4.39 -1.01
CA VAL A 146 9.50 4.21 0.46
C VAL A 146 9.28 5.53 1.21
N LEU A 147 9.38 6.67 0.51
CA LEU A 147 9.10 8.00 1.07
C LEU A 147 7.68 8.50 0.74
N ASP A 148 6.90 7.72 -0.03
CA ASP A 148 5.53 8.08 -0.41
C ASP A 148 4.55 7.71 0.71
N ARG A 149 3.73 8.68 1.13
CA ARG A 149 3.09 8.72 2.46
C ARG A 149 1.66 8.15 2.50
N GLY A 150 1.31 7.62 3.69
CA GLY A 150 -0.05 7.63 4.27
C GLY A 150 -0.15 8.59 5.50
N PRO A 151 -1.35 8.94 5.99
CA PRO A 151 -1.58 10.17 6.77
C PRO A 151 -1.26 10.13 8.29
N TYR A 152 -0.76 9.03 8.85
CA TYR A 152 -0.58 8.91 10.31
C TYR A 152 0.80 8.36 10.68
N CYS A 153 1.67 9.22 11.23
CA CYS A 153 3.01 8.85 11.70
C CYS A 153 2.95 8.24 13.11
N GLY A 154 2.87 6.92 13.21
CA GLY A 154 3.10 6.17 14.46
C GLY A 154 4.55 5.66 14.60
N ALA A 155 4.93 5.14 15.77
CA ALA A 155 6.27 4.54 16.00
C ALA A 155 6.64 3.44 14.99
N VAL A 156 5.64 2.72 14.47
CA VAL A 156 5.77 1.71 13.41
C VAL A 156 6.28 2.32 12.09
N TYR A 157 5.82 3.52 11.74
CA TYR A 157 6.28 4.23 10.55
C TYR A 157 7.75 4.65 10.67
N TRP A 158 8.18 5.08 11.87
CA TRP A 158 9.57 5.46 12.09
C TRP A 158 10.52 4.25 11.97
N ASN A 159 10.07 3.10 12.48
CA ASN A 159 10.79 1.84 12.36
C ASN A 159 10.88 1.37 10.90
N ASN A 160 9.78 1.46 10.14
CA ASN A 160 9.75 1.06 8.73
C ASN A 160 10.66 1.95 7.87
N ILE A 161 10.69 3.26 8.09
CA ILE A 161 11.62 4.14 7.39
C ILE A 161 13.08 3.79 7.75
N THR A 162 13.36 3.53 9.03
CA THR A 162 14.72 3.18 9.47
C THR A 162 15.19 1.87 8.82
N VAL A 163 14.33 0.84 8.79
CA VAL A 163 14.59 -0.43 8.08
C VAL A 163 14.82 -0.19 6.60
N ALA A 164 13.98 0.62 5.96
CA ALA A 164 14.12 0.94 4.54
C ALA A 164 15.42 1.70 4.23
N LEU A 165 15.78 2.70 5.03
CA LEU A 165 17.02 3.46 4.90
C LEU A 165 18.25 2.55 5.05
N TYR A 166 18.26 1.66 6.04
CA TYR A 166 19.39 0.75 6.27
C TYR A 166 19.49 -0.34 5.21
N SER A 167 18.36 -0.90 4.78
CA SER A 167 18.28 -1.86 3.67
C SER A 167 18.77 -1.24 2.36
N THR A 168 18.40 0.02 2.12
CA THR A 168 18.86 0.78 0.95
C THR A 168 20.37 1.03 1.02
N SER A 169 20.90 1.45 2.18
CA SER A 169 22.35 1.64 2.40
C SER A 169 23.15 0.37 2.11
N LEU A 170 22.70 -0.77 2.65
CA LEU A 170 23.31 -2.09 2.43
C LEU A 170 23.27 -2.49 0.95
N GLY A 171 22.14 -2.27 0.28
CA GLY A 171 21.99 -2.54 -1.16
C GLY A 171 23.01 -1.75 -1.99
N PHE A 172 23.20 -0.46 -1.69
CA PHE A 172 24.21 0.35 -2.36
C PHE A 172 25.64 -0.10 -2.08
N ASP A 173 25.98 -0.50 -0.86
CA ASP A 173 27.31 -1.00 -0.52
C ASP A 173 27.63 -2.32 -1.24
N ILE A 174 26.66 -3.23 -1.35
CA ILE A 174 26.78 -4.47 -2.14
C ILE A 174 26.98 -4.14 -3.63
N ILE A 175 26.21 -3.19 -4.17
CA ILE A 175 26.38 -2.74 -5.56
C ILE A 175 27.79 -2.17 -5.78
N LEU A 176 28.28 -1.31 -4.88
CA LEU A 176 29.62 -0.73 -4.98
C LEU A 176 30.73 -1.77 -4.81
N LEU A 177 30.50 -2.83 -4.04
CA LEU A 177 31.41 -3.96 -3.91
C LEU A 177 31.43 -4.82 -5.17
N VAL A 178 30.27 -5.12 -5.77
CA VAL A 178 30.14 -6.06 -6.90
C VAL A 178 30.51 -5.40 -8.24
N LEU A 179 30.15 -4.14 -8.44
CA LEU A 179 30.30 -3.42 -9.71
C LEU A 179 31.75 -3.43 -10.25
N PRO A 180 32.81 -3.19 -9.46
CA PRO A 180 34.18 -3.30 -9.93
C PRO A 180 34.72 -4.75 -9.90
N ALA A 181 34.08 -5.70 -9.21
CA ALA A 181 34.59 -7.06 -9.03
C ALA A 181 34.73 -7.81 -10.35
N PHE A 182 33.71 -7.71 -11.21
CA PHE A 182 33.66 -8.43 -12.47
C PHE A 182 34.67 -7.93 -13.52
N PRO A 183 34.83 -6.61 -13.75
CA PRO A 183 35.92 -6.08 -14.57
C PRO A 183 37.30 -6.45 -14.02
N VAL A 184 37.51 -6.35 -12.70
CA VAL A 184 38.80 -6.62 -12.06
C VAL A 184 39.19 -8.09 -12.17
N ALA A 185 38.24 -9.01 -11.99
CA ALA A 185 38.50 -10.45 -12.07
C ALA A 185 38.99 -10.90 -13.46
N ARG A 186 38.65 -10.14 -14.51
CA ARG A 186 39.07 -10.40 -15.89
C ARG A 186 40.45 -9.81 -16.23
N LEU A 187 41.05 -9.00 -15.36
CA LEU A 187 42.36 -8.42 -15.58
C LEU A 187 43.48 -9.42 -15.24
N GLN A 188 44.38 -9.68 -16.20
CA GLN A 188 45.58 -10.47 -15.96
C GLN A 188 46.59 -9.63 -15.16
N MET A 189 46.59 -9.82 -13.83
CA MET A 189 47.45 -9.08 -12.91
C MET A 189 48.42 -9.99 -12.14
N PRO A 190 49.66 -9.54 -11.88
CA PRO A 190 50.60 -10.23 -11.02
C PRO A 190 50.09 -10.29 -9.56
N LEU A 191 50.49 -11.34 -8.83
CA LEU A 191 49.97 -11.67 -7.48
C LEU A 191 49.99 -10.48 -6.50
N ARG A 192 51.02 -9.63 -6.58
CA ARG A 192 51.15 -8.44 -5.72
C ARG A 192 50.03 -7.42 -5.96
N LYS A 193 49.69 -7.13 -7.22
CA LYS A 193 48.56 -6.23 -7.57
C LYS A 193 47.21 -6.84 -7.21
N ARG A 194 47.08 -8.17 -7.24
CA ARG A 194 45.86 -8.86 -6.78
C ARG A 194 45.64 -8.71 -5.28
N ILE A 195 46.71 -8.79 -4.48
CA ILE A 195 46.63 -8.55 -3.03
C ILE A 195 46.21 -7.11 -2.74
N GLU A 196 46.79 -6.14 -3.46
CA GLU A 196 46.45 -4.71 -3.31
C GLU A 196 44.99 -4.43 -3.64
N VAL A 197 44.50 -4.95 -4.76
CA VAL A 197 43.08 -4.82 -5.13
C VAL A 197 42.20 -5.54 -4.10
N GLY A 198 42.60 -6.74 -3.64
CA GLY A 198 41.91 -7.47 -2.58
C GLY A 198 41.73 -6.65 -1.30
N ILE A 199 42.72 -5.87 -0.88
CA ILE A 199 42.62 -4.98 0.29
C ILE A 199 41.52 -3.92 0.10
N ILE A 200 41.40 -3.32 -1.09
CA ILE A 200 40.35 -2.33 -1.39
C ILE A 200 38.96 -2.98 -1.31
N PHE A 201 38.81 -4.20 -1.84
CA PHE A 201 37.57 -4.97 -1.72
C PHE A 201 37.27 -5.37 -0.26
N MET A 202 38.30 -5.62 0.56
CA MET A 202 38.09 -5.88 2.00
C MET A 202 37.53 -4.66 2.74
N PHE A 203 37.97 -3.44 2.42
CA PHE A 203 37.37 -2.23 3.01
C PHE A 203 35.92 -2.03 2.54
N GLY A 204 35.61 -2.28 1.26
CA GLY A 204 34.22 -2.25 0.76
C GLY A 204 33.33 -3.33 1.40
N ALA A 205 33.87 -4.53 1.60
CA ALA A 205 33.19 -5.62 2.29
C ALA A 205 32.99 -5.31 3.78
N ALA A 206 33.97 -4.67 4.44
CA ALA A 206 33.84 -4.24 5.83
C ALA A 206 32.72 -3.19 6.01
N SER A 207 32.53 -2.27 5.05
CA SER A 207 31.39 -1.35 5.04
C SER A 207 30.06 -2.10 4.92
N SER A 208 29.99 -3.07 3.99
CA SER A 208 28.81 -3.92 3.79
C SER A 208 28.48 -4.77 5.02
N ILE A 209 29.50 -5.32 5.69
CA ILE A 209 29.36 -6.10 6.92
C ILE A 209 28.88 -5.20 8.07
N ALA A 210 29.40 -3.98 8.20
CA ALA A 210 28.93 -3.02 9.20
C ALA A 210 27.46 -2.64 8.99
N ALA A 211 27.05 -2.40 7.73
CA ALA A 211 25.66 -2.12 7.37
C ALA A 211 24.74 -3.34 7.61
N ALA A 212 25.19 -4.55 7.28
CA ALA A 212 24.44 -5.79 7.50
C ALA A 212 24.32 -6.12 9.00
N TYR A 213 25.39 -5.93 9.78
CA TYR A 213 25.37 -6.11 11.24
C TYR A 213 24.41 -5.13 11.91
N LYS A 214 24.41 -3.87 11.47
CA LYS A 214 23.47 -2.84 11.92
C LYS A 214 22.01 -3.21 11.61
N LEU A 215 21.72 -3.67 10.40
CA LEU A 215 20.37 -4.12 10.02
C LEU A 215 19.95 -5.37 10.80
N ALA A 216 20.86 -6.34 10.96
CA ALA A 216 20.60 -7.58 11.69
C ALA A 216 20.31 -7.32 13.17
N ILE A 217 21.08 -6.46 13.83
CA ILE A 217 20.78 -6.03 15.21
C ILE A 217 19.40 -5.38 15.28
N PHE A 218 19.12 -4.42 14.40
CA PHE A 218 17.84 -3.71 14.43
C PHE A 218 16.63 -4.65 14.23
N VAL A 219 16.75 -5.64 13.34
CA VAL A 219 15.71 -6.64 13.05
C VAL A 219 15.59 -7.69 14.16
N VAL A 220 16.69 -8.13 14.77
CA VAL A 220 16.71 -9.14 15.85
C VAL A 220 16.28 -8.54 17.19
N GLU A 221 16.55 -7.26 17.43
CA GLU A 221 16.15 -6.57 18.66
C GLU A 221 14.70 -6.05 18.61
N PHE A 222 14.09 -5.95 17.41
CA PHE A 222 12.71 -5.49 17.21
C PHE A 222 11.65 -6.27 18.02
N PRO A 223 11.67 -7.62 18.06
CA PRO A 223 10.68 -8.40 18.83
C PRO A 223 10.89 -8.31 20.35
N ARG A 224 12.06 -7.88 20.84
CA ARG A 224 12.34 -7.76 22.29
C ARG A 224 11.64 -6.58 22.96
N THR A 225 11.02 -5.70 22.17
CA THR A 225 10.16 -4.62 22.67
C THR A 225 8.87 -5.12 23.32
N GLU A 226 8.54 -6.40 23.17
CA GLU A 226 7.40 -7.05 23.81
C GLU A 226 7.75 -7.68 25.18
N SER A 227 9.04 -7.80 25.53
CA SER A 227 9.50 -8.49 26.75
C SER A 227 10.29 -7.59 27.72
N SER A 228 10.16 -6.27 27.61
CA SER A 228 10.90 -5.30 28.41
C SER A 228 10.46 -5.31 29.88
N ASP A 229 11.34 -4.90 30.79
CA ASP A 229 11.07 -4.80 32.23
C ASP A 229 9.79 -3.96 32.48
N PRO A 230 8.75 -4.51 33.15
CA PRO A 230 7.49 -3.80 33.36
C PRO A 230 7.64 -2.47 34.10
N VAL A 231 8.75 -2.24 34.81
CA VAL A 231 9.03 -0.98 35.51
C VAL A 231 9.23 0.21 34.55
N TRP A 232 9.68 -0.03 33.32
CA TRP A 232 9.92 1.06 32.35
C TRP A 232 8.62 1.68 31.83
N SER A 233 7.55 0.91 31.67
CA SER A 233 6.26 1.40 31.20
C SER A 233 5.58 2.37 32.18
N ASP A 234 6.03 2.41 33.44
CA ASP A 234 5.47 3.29 34.47
C ASP A 234 5.88 4.76 34.28
N TYR A 235 6.89 5.05 33.45
CA TYR A 235 7.41 6.41 33.26
C TYR A 235 6.78 7.12 32.06
N LEU A 236 6.44 8.40 32.21
CA LEU A 236 5.76 9.19 31.18
C LEU A 236 6.57 9.31 29.88
N LEU A 237 7.89 9.38 29.99
CA LEU A 237 8.80 9.44 28.84
C LEU A 237 8.79 8.16 27.98
N SER A 238 8.35 7.03 28.52
CA SER A 238 8.31 5.76 27.79
C SER A 238 7.40 5.86 26.55
N ARG A 239 6.32 6.65 26.62
CA ARG A 239 5.42 6.93 25.49
C ARG A 239 6.08 7.56 24.28
N PHE A 240 7.20 8.24 24.47
CA PHE A 240 7.88 9.03 23.44
C PHE A 240 9.27 8.49 23.08
N ILE A 241 9.84 7.65 23.95
CA ILE A 241 11.20 7.14 23.83
C ILE A 241 11.13 5.62 23.58
N PRO A 242 11.51 5.12 22.38
CA PRO A 242 11.54 3.68 22.11
C PRO A 242 12.56 2.97 23.02
N VAL A 243 12.44 1.65 23.18
CA VAL A 243 13.25 0.78 24.07
C VAL A 243 14.78 0.90 23.90
N GLN A 244 15.24 1.52 22.81
CA GLN A 244 16.64 1.78 22.45
C GLN A 244 17.45 2.60 23.48
N PHE A 245 16.84 2.98 24.61
CA PHE A 245 17.41 3.80 25.69
C PHE A 245 17.69 3.06 26.99
N ASP A 246 17.36 1.77 27.13
CA ASP A 246 17.95 0.95 28.20
C ASP A 246 19.27 0.34 27.70
N ASN A 247 20.35 0.45 28.52
CA ASN A 247 21.69 -0.17 28.45
C ASN A 247 22.39 -0.51 27.09
N TYR A 248 21.87 -0.04 25.95
CA TYR A 248 22.19 -0.57 24.61
C TYR A 248 22.31 0.51 23.54
N GLY A 249 22.32 1.81 23.90
CA GLY A 249 22.54 2.92 22.95
C GLY A 249 23.85 2.80 22.15
N VAL A 250 24.78 1.94 22.57
CA VAL A 250 26.02 1.60 21.85
C VAL A 250 25.76 0.95 20.47
N THR A 251 24.66 0.22 20.28
CA THR A 251 24.46 -0.72 19.15
C THR A 251 24.09 -0.06 17.82
N VAL A 252 23.47 1.13 17.83
CA VAL A 252 23.02 1.83 16.60
C VAL A 252 24.02 2.89 16.13
N TRP A 253 24.62 3.60 17.08
CA TRP A 253 25.43 4.78 16.79
C TRP A 253 26.82 4.36 16.26
N ILE A 254 27.55 3.50 16.97
CA ILE A 254 28.93 3.12 16.61
C ILE A 254 29.03 2.50 15.20
N PRO A 255 28.19 1.51 14.79
CA PRO A 255 28.27 0.95 13.44
C PRO A 255 28.02 1.99 12.34
N SER A 256 27.16 2.99 12.59
CA SER A 256 26.88 4.07 11.64
C SER A 256 28.10 4.97 11.39
N GLN A 257 28.92 5.22 12.43
CA GLN A 257 30.18 5.96 12.29
C GLN A 257 31.24 5.11 11.58
N ILE A 258 31.31 3.81 11.88
CA ILE A 258 32.27 2.88 11.29
C ILE A 258 32.03 2.75 9.78
N GLU A 259 30.78 2.58 9.34
CA GLU A 259 30.39 2.52 7.91
C GLU A 259 30.93 3.73 7.13
N ALA A 260 30.61 4.96 7.58
CA ALA A 260 31.06 6.19 6.93
C ALA A 260 32.60 6.36 6.98
N THR A 261 33.24 5.99 8.09
CA THR A 261 34.70 6.03 8.26
C THR A 261 35.40 5.11 7.27
N VAL A 262 34.97 3.85 7.20
CA VAL A 262 35.53 2.81 6.33
C VAL A 262 35.34 3.19 4.86
N ALA A 263 34.17 3.71 4.49
CA ALA A 263 33.89 4.17 3.13
C ALA A 263 34.80 5.34 2.70
N LEU A 264 34.97 6.38 3.54
CA LEU A 264 35.82 7.53 3.24
C LEU A 264 37.32 7.18 3.18
N ILE A 265 37.78 6.31 4.09
CA ILE A 265 39.15 5.81 4.09
C ILE A 265 39.38 4.94 2.84
N GLY A 266 38.48 4.00 2.56
CA GLY A 266 38.53 3.12 1.39
C GLY A 266 38.58 3.91 0.07
N ALA A 267 37.77 4.96 -0.05
CA ALA A 267 37.79 5.87 -1.19
C ALA A 267 39.11 6.62 -1.35
N SER A 268 39.88 6.81 -0.26
CA SER A 268 41.08 7.63 -0.23
C SER A 268 42.39 6.86 -0.37
N ILE A 269 42.41 5.57 0.02
CA ILE A 269 43.60 4.70 -0.05
C ILE A 269 44.25 4.67 -1.44
N PRO A 270 43.52 4.53 -2.57
CA PRO A 270 44.15 4.48 -3.89
C PRO A 270 44.91 5.76 -4.26
N ALA A 271 44.47 6.91 -3.73
CA ALA A 271 45.07 8.22 -4.02
C ALA A 271 46.39 8.48 -3.29
N ILE A 272 46.56 7.88 -2.11
CA ILE A 272 47.74 8.02 -1.24
C ILE A 272 48.68 6.82 -1.31
N HIS A 273 48.29 5.77 -2.05
CA HIS A 273 49.08 4.56 -2.26
C HIS A 273 50.57 4.79 -2.60
N PRO A 274 50.95 5.72 -3.50
CA PRO A 274 52.37 5.94 -3.82
C PRO A 274 53.18 6.55 -2.65
N LEU A 275 52.52 7.28 -1.74
CA LEU A 275 53.14 7.85 -0.54
C LEU A 275 53.50 6.74 0.46
N TYR A 276 52.58 5.81 0.72
CA TYR A 276 52.81 4.66 1.59
C TYR A 276 53.88 3.70 1.06
N LYS A 277 53.94 3.47 -0.27
CA LYS A 277 55.02 2.69 -0.90
C LYS A 277 56.41 3.26 -0.54
N SER A 278 56.56 4.59 -0.53
CA SER A 278 57.84 5.24 -0.19
C SER A 278 58.21 5.13 1.30
N ILE A 279 57.21 5.15 2.20
CA ILE A 279 57.41 5.08 3.65
C ILE A 279 57.67 3.64 4.09
N PHE A 280 56.92 2.67 3.53
CA PHE A 280 57.06 1.25 3.82
C PHE A 280 58.40 0.69 3.32
N ILE A 281 58.86 1.09 2.13
CA ILE A 281 60.21 0.74 1.64
C ILE A 281 61.30 1.31 2.56
N ARG A 282 61.19 2.58 3.00
CA ARG A 282 62.14 3.18 3.96
C ARG A 282 62.11 2.50 5.34
N PHE A 283 60.95 1.98 5.77
CA PHE A 283 60.82 1.26 7.02
C PHE A 283 61.44 -0.14 6.92
N ILE A 284 61.19 -0.86 5.81
CA ILE A 284 61.84 -2.15 5.52
C ILE A 284 63.36 -1.97 5.46
N ASP A 285 63.88 -0.97 4.73
CA ASP A 285 65.32 -0.68 4.65
C ASP A 285 65.93 -0.32 6.02
N LYS A 286 65.15 0.27 6.93
CA LYS A 286 65.60 0.63 8.29
C LYS A 286 65.55 -0.54 9.27
N VAL A 287 64.70 -1.53 9.00
CA VAL A 287 64.59 -2.78 9.77
C VAL A 287 65.60 -3.82 9.27
N THR A 288 65.83 -3.93 7.96
CA THR A 288 66.84 -4.83 7.38
C THR A 288 68.27 -4.33 7.57
N ASN A 289 68.53 -3.02 7.55
CA ASN A 289 69.87 -2.47 7.87
C ASN A 289 70.19 -2.44 9.38
N ARG A 290 69.27 -2.85 10.26
CA ARG A 290 69.56 -3.05 11.69
C ARG A 290 69.98 -4.49 12.03
N SER A 291 69.96 -5.41 11.07
CA SER A 291 70.29 -6.83 11.28
C SER A 291 71.57 -7.31 10.58
N SER A 292 72.42 -6.42 10.08
CA SER A 292 73.73 -6.80 9.53
C SER A 292 74.88 -6.08 10.24
N SER A 293 75.09 -6.43 11.50
CA SER A 293 76.36 -6.25 12.21
C SER A 293 76.75 -7.61 12.80
N GLY A 294 77.71 -8.29 12.17
CA GLY A 294 78.22 -9.59 12.62
C GLY A 294 78.96 -10.33 11.51
N ASP A 295 80.28 -10.45 11.71
CA ASP A 295 81.34 -10.89 10.80
C ASP A 295 81.27 -12.35 10.27
N PRO A 296 82.11 -12.71 9.28
CA PRO A 296 82.00 -13.88 8.40
C PRO A 296 82.91 -15.05 8.79
N GLN A 297 82.55 -16.27 8.34
CA GLN A 297 83.39 -17.46 8.05
C GLN A 297 82.43 -18.60 7.65
N SER A 298 82.69 -19.58 6.77
CA SER A 298 83.81 -20.01 5.93
C SER A 298 83.36 -21.28 5.18
N HIS A 299 84.11 -21.65 4.13
CA HIS A 299 84.16 -22.93 3.39
C HIS A 299 83.17 -23.11 2.22
N SER A 300 83.52 -23.47 0.98
CA SER A 300 84.72 -23.74 0.15
C SER A 300 84.41 -24.99 -0.70
N GLY A 301 84.55 -24.90 -2.02
CA GLY A 301 84.44 -26.05 -2.94
C GLY A 301 84.65 -25.65 -4.41
N PHE A 302 85.88 -25.86 -4.89
CA PHE A 302 86.46 -25.61 -6.23
C PHE A 302 85.78 -26.42 -7.38
N ALA A 303 85.54 -25.87 -8.58
CA ALA A 303 86.37 -25.94 -9.84
C ALA A 303 86.44 -27.35 -10.49
N ALA A 304 86.54 -27.62 -11.81
CA ALA A 304 86.57 -26.89 -13.10
C ALA A 304 86.55 -27.92 -14.27
N HIS A 305 86.35 -27.43 -15.52
CA HIS A 305 86.81 -27.98 -16.83
C HIS A 305 86.20 -29.30 -17.38
N SER A 306 86.08 -29.57 -18.69
CA SER A 306 86.17 -28.83 -19.96
C SER A 306 85.72 -29.78 -21.12
N ASN A 307 85.53 -29.22 -22.32
CA ASN A 307 85.69 -29.79 -23.67
C ASN A 307 84.50 -30.34 -24.51
N ARG A 308 84.26 -29.59 -25.59
CA ARG A 308 84.22 -29.94 -27.04
C ARG A 308 83.26 -31.02 -27.55
N GLY A 309 82.53 -30.66 -28.61
CA GLY A 309 82.10 -31.59 -29.64
C GLY A 309 80.87 -31.14 -30.42
N ASP A 310 81.11 -30.63 -31.64
CA ASP A 310 80.15 -30.12 -32.61
C ASP A 310 79.33 -31.24 -33.28
N SER A 311 78.11 -30.90 -33.73
CA SER A 311 77.40 -31.34 -34.95
C SER A 311 75.89 -31.59 -34.80
N GLY A 312 75.10 -30.89 -35.63
CA GLY A 312 74.18 -31.54 -36.57
C GLY A 312 72.70 -31.73 -36.22
N ALA A 313 71.86 -30.90 -36.85
CA ALA A 313 70.58 -31.25 -37.49
C ALA A 313 69.29 -31.55 -36.67
N LYS A 314 68.37 -30.57 -36.73
CA LYS A 314 66.92 -30.63 -37.05
C LYS A 314 66.07 -31.83 -36.56
N ARG A 315 65.10 -31.55 -35.66
CA ARG A 315 63.65 -31.45 -35.97
C ARG A 315 62.78 -31.29 -34.70
N ASN A 316 61.95 -30.25 -34.73
CA ASN A 316 60.53 -30.18 -34.33
C ASN A 316 60.01 -30.78 -33.00
N VAL A 317 59.39 -29.88 -32.22
CA VAL A 317 58.07 -29.96 -31.53
C VAL A 317 58.12 -29.60 -30.02
N LYS A 318 57.31 -28.57 -29.69
CA LYS A 318 56.67 -28.19 -28.41
C LYS A 318 57.53 -27.78 -27.20
N GLY A 319 57.34 -26.51 -26.85
CA GLY A 319 56.69 -26.16 -25.58
C GLY A 319 57.55 -25.51 -24.50
N GLY A 320 57.14 -24.31 -24.09
CA GLY A 320 57.35 -23.78 -22.73
C GLY A 320 58.27 -22.55 -22.62
N LYS A 321 57.66 -21.44 -22.17
CA LYS A 321 58.08 -20.53 -21.06
C LYS A 321 59.58 -20.27 -20.89
N ASP A 322 60.10 -19.08 -20.61
CA ASP A 322 59.60 -17.77 -20.22
C ASP A 322 60.82 -16.86 -20.43
N ASN A 323 60.63 -15.61 -20.86
CA ASN A 323 61.56 -14.53 -20.52
C ASN A 323 60.80 -13.20 -20.64
N PHE A 324 60.27 -12.75 -19.50
CA PHE A 324 59.71 -11.43 -19.34
C PHE A 324 60.83 -10.39 -19.36
N HIS A 325 60.79 -9.48 -20.34
CA HIS A 325 61.48 -8.21 -20.24
C HIS A 325 60.83 -7.35 -19.16
N HIS A 326 61.66 -6.83 -18.25
CA HIS A 326 61.34 -5.73 -17.36
C HIS A 326 60.85 -4.51 -18.16
N LEU A 327 59.67 -3.98 -17.83
CA LEU A 327 59.20 -2.69 -18.33
C LEU A 327 58.99 -1.70 -17.19
N ASN A 328 59.49 -0.49 -17.44
CA ASN A 328 59.65 0.64 -16.55
C ASN A 328 58.30 1.36 -16.31
N GLU A 329 58.07 1.83 -15.08
CA GLU A 329 56.84 2.55 -14.67
C GLU A 329 56.85 4.00 -15.20
N SER A 330 56.55 4.26 -16.49
CA SER A 330 56.27 5.64 -16.97
C SER A 330 55.56 5.83 -18.32
N GLN A 331 55.01 4.81 -18.99
CA GLN A 331 54.24 5.04 -20.23
C GLN A 331 52.96 4.20 -20.31
N VAL A 332 51.82 4.83 -20.05
CA VAL A 332 50.53 4.47 -20.66
C VAL A 332 49.88 5.78 -21.11
N GLU A 333 50.45 6.35 -22.16
CA GLU A 333 49.77 7.29 -23.04
C GLU A 333 49.41 6.47 -24.29
N LEU A 334 48.12 6.24 -24.53
CA LEU A 334 47.67 5.46 -25.69
C LEU A 334 47.52 6.42 -26.88
N GLN A 335 48.44 6.29 -27.86
CA GLN A 335 48.32 6.93 -29.17
C GLN A 335 47.18 6.32 -30.01
N PRO A 336 46.57 7.12 -30.90
CA PRO A 336 45.44 6.72 -31.73
C PRO A 336 45.90 5.90 -32.95
N LEU A 337 45.12 4.90 -33.34
CA LEU A 337 45.28 4.25 -34.65
C LEU A 337 44.67 5.14 -35.73
N SER A 338 45.47 5.40 -36.76
CA SER A 338 45.21 6.24 -37.93
C SER A 338 44.26 5.57 -38.96
N PRO A 339 43.73 6.35 -39.93
CA PRO A 339 42.59 5.98 -40.75
C PRO A 339 42.99 5.50 -42.16
N THR A 340 42.41 4.40 -42.64
CA THR A 340 42.37 4.09 -44.08
C THR A 340 41.08 3.36 -44.45
N GLY A 341 40.37 3.92 -45.44
CA GLY A 341 39.16 3.34 -46.02
C GLY A 341 38.10 4.39 -46.36
N GLN A 342 38.43 5.30 -47.27
CA GLN A 342 37.47 6.23 -47.92
C GLN A 342 36.34 5.45 -48.61
N PHE A 343 35.10 5.96 -48.57
CA PHE A 343 34.35 6.29 -49.79
C PHE A 343 33.17 7.25 -49.50
N SER A 344 33.25 8.39 -50.21
CA SER A 344 32.24 9.38 -50.64
C SER A 344 31.02 9.74 -49.77
N ARG A 345 30.98 11.03 -49.37
CA ARG A 345 29.76 11.83 -49.20
C ARG A 345 29.22 12.27 -50.57
N GLN A 346 27.91 12.19 -50.76
CA GLN A 346 27.12 13.12 -51.56
C GLN A 346 25.67 13.08 -51.01
N THR A 347 25.30 14.10 -50.21
CA THR A 347 24.20 15.05 -50.47
C THR A 347 22.82 14.40 -50.59
N ASP A 348 21.91 14.68 -49.65
CA ASP A 348 20.88 15.69 -49.90
C ASP A 348 20.09 16.03 -48.62
N ILE A 349 19.75 17.31 -48.55
CA ILE A 349 18.82 17.96 -47.63
C ILE A 349 17.39 17.67 -48.16
N ASP A 350 16.41 17.79 -47.27
CA ASP A 350 14.96 17.61 -47.47
C ASP A 350 14.42 16.20 -47.22
N THR A 351 13.78 16.01 -46.06
CA THR A 351 12.36 15.61 -45.91
C THR A 351 12.09 15.38 -44.41
N ILE A 352 11.82 16.44 -43.66
CA ILE A 352 11.07 16.34 -42.38
C ILE A 352 9.66 16.83 -42.70
N GLY A 353 8.80 15.87 -43.01
CA GLY A 353 7.40 16.10 -43.30
C GLY A 353 6.77 14.80 -43.76
N LEU A 354 5.71 14.39 -43.05
CA LEU A 354 4.77 13.31 -43.38
C LEU A 354 5.23 11.88 -43.06
N ALA A 355 4.86 11.39 -41.86
CA ALA A 355 4.36 10.02 -41.64
C ALA A 355 3.85 9.85 -40.19
N TYR A 356 2.73 10.49 -39.85
CA TYR A 356 1.85 10.06 -38.76
C TYR A 356 0.41 10.11 -39.28
N SER A 357 0.07 9.12 -40.08
CA SER A 357 -1.31 8.77 -40.38
C SER A 357 -1.35 7.31 -40.83
N ASN A 358 -2.34 6.59 -40.30
CA ASN A 358 -2.70 5.21 -40.59
C ASN A 358 -1.96 4.14 -39.77
N ILE A 359 -2.54 3.77 -38.63
CA ILE A 359 -3.05 2.42 -38.34
C ILE A 359 -4.13 2.58 -37.26
N VAL A 360 -5.40 2.47 -37.67
CA VAL A 360 -6.56 2.23 -36.81
C VAL A 360 -7.09 0.85 -37.20
N PRO A 361 -7.31 -0.05 -36.23
CA PRO A 361 -8.37 -1.03 -36.34
C PRO A 361 -9.46 -0.77 -35.29
N SER A 362 -10.63 -0.41 -35.81
CA SER A 362 -12.00 -0.57 -35.29
C SER A 362 -12.19 -1.09 -33.85
N SER A 363 -12.60 -0.19 -32.96
CA SER A 363 -13.38 -0.50 -31.76
C SER A 363 -14.87 -0.23 -32.04
N ASP A 364 -15.63 -1.27 -32.37
CA ASP A 364 -17.09 -1.21 -32.42
C ASP A 364 -17.69 -1.90 -31.19
N SER A 365 -18.73 -1.25 -30.64
CA SER A 365 -19.66 -1.71 -29.59
C SER A 365 -19.34 -1.43 -28.11
N ALA A 366 -19.02 -0.18 -27.78
CA ALA A 366 -19.61 0.45 -26.58
C ALA A 366 -20.57 1.54 -27.07
N SER A 367 -21.86 1.40 -26.79
CA SER A 367 -22.89 2.35 -27.21
C SER A 367 -22.75 3.69 -26.48
N SER A 368 -21.83 4.54 -26.91
CA SER A 368 -21.87 5.97 -26.63
C SER A 368 -22.87 6.62 -27.57
N SER A 369 -24.03 6.98 -27.04
CA SER A 369 -24.95 7.87 -27.77
C SER A 369 -24.29 9.26 -27.87
N PRO A 370 -24.37 9.98 -29.01
CA PRO A 370 -23.83 11.34 -29.13
C PRO A 370 -24.63 12.32 -28.24
N PRO A 371 -24.08 13.50 -27.88
CA PRO A 371 -24.79 14.48 -27.08
C PRO A 371 -26.07 14.90 -27.82
N ALA A 372 -27.21 14.68 -27.19
CA ALA A 372 -28.49 15.13 -27.70
C ALA A 372 -28.52 16.67 -27.74
N ASN A 373 -29.20 17.21 -28.76
CA ASN A 373 -29.73 18.57 -28.77
C ASN A 373 -30.25 18.95 -27.36
N ILE A 374 -29.93 20.17 -26.91
CA ILE A 374 -30.45 20.75 -25.65
C ILE A 374 -31.96 20.45 -25.58
N ASP A 375 -32.36 19.71 -24.54
CA ASP A 375 -33.75 19.33 -24.32
C ASP A 375 -34.61 20.60 -24.31
N ALA A 376 -35.58 20.69 -25.24
CA ALA A 376 -36.46 21.85 -25.38
C ALA A 376 -37.18 22.23 -24.07
N SER A 377 -37.28 21.30 -23.11
CA SER A 377 -37.84 21.57 -21.80
C SER A 377 -36.92 22.30 -20.81
N LEU A 378 -35.62 22.47 -21.10
CA LEU A 378 -34.71 23.36 -20.34
C LEU A 378 -35.08 24.84 -20.56
N TYR A 379 -35.55 25.22 -21.75
CA TYR A 379 -36.06 26.57 -22.03
C TYR A 379 -37.30 26.93 -21.18
N ASN A 380 -38.06 25.92 -20.73
CA ASN A 380 -39.23 26.09 -19.87
C ASN A 380 -38.88 26.22 -18.38
N MET A 381 -37.61 26.03 -17.97
CA MET A 381 -37.20 26.11 -16.55
C MET A 381 -36.92 27.53 -16.08
N SER A 382 -36.80 28.48 -17.01
CA SER A 382 -36.59 29.90 -16.74
C SER A 382 -37.73 30.53 -15.92
N SER A 383 -38.97 30.02 -16.04
CA SER A 383 -40.15 30.53 -15.31
C SER A 383 -40.20 30.09 -13.85
N ASP A 384 -39.54 29.00 -13.48
CA ASP A 384 -39.70 28.33 -12.18
C ASP A 384 -38.53 28.58 -11.21
N PHE A 385 -37.56 29.41 -11.64
CA PHE A 385 -36.31 29.66 -10.92
C PHE A 385 -36.54 30.27 -9.53
N SER A 386 -37.54 31.15 -9.36
CA SER A 386 -37.86 31.77 -8.07
C SER A 386 -38.36 30.76 -7.04
N SER A 387 -39.36 29.95 -7.40
CA SER A 387 -39.85 28.87 -6.52
C SER A 387 -38.78 27.82 -6.23
N PHE A 388 -37.93 27.52 -7.22
CA PHE A 388 -36.79 26.63 -7.03
C PHE A 388 -35.80 27.22 -6.02
N GLY A 389 -35.37 28.48 -6.21
CA GLY A 389 -34.42 29.16 -5.33
C GLY A 389 -34.89 29.22 -3.89
N GLU A 390 -36.16 29.55 -3.66
CA GLU A 390 -36.77 29.52 -2.32
C GLU A 390 -36.73 28.11 -1.71
N SER A 391 -37.00 27.06 -2.50
CA SER A 391 -37.01 25.67 -2.03
C SER A 391 -35.64 25.15 -1.55
N ILE A 392 -34.56 25.82 -1.95
CA ILE A 392 -33.18 25.55 -1.54
C ILE A 392 -32.58 26.67 -0.67
N GLY A 393 -33.41 27.63 -0.22
CA GLY A 393 -33.05 28.65 0.75
C GLY A 393 -32.24 29.82 0.21
N LEU A 394 -32.36 30.15 -1.08
CA LEU A 394 -31.72 31.33 -1.67
C LEU A 394 -32.53 32.60 -1.44
N SER A 395 -31.83 33.73 -1.28
CA SER A 395 -32.45 35.06 -1.32
C SER A 395 -32.91 35.43 -2.74
N SER A 396 -33.85 36.38 -2.84
CA SER A 396 -34.34 36.86 -4.14
C SER A 396 -33.22 37.45 -5.02
N SER A 397 -32.21 38.08 -4.41
CA SER A 397 -31.04 38.60 -5.13
C SER A 397 -30.13 37.49 -5.67
N GLU A 398 -29.84 36.46 -4.87
CA GLU A 398 -29.04 35.31 -5.31
C GLU A 398 -29.75 34.55 -6.42
N CYS A 399 -31.06 34.35 -6.26
CA CYS A 399 -31.91 33.71 -7.26
C CYS A 399 -31.90 34.49 -8.58
N SER A 400 -32.01 35.82 -8.53
CA SER A 400 -31.97 36.67 -9.73
C SER A 400 -30.61 36.61 -10.43
N SER A 401 -29.52 36.59 -9.66
CA SER A 401 -28.17 36.49 -10.20
C SER A 401 -27.90 35.14 -10.87
N LEU A 402 -28.30 34.02 -10.24
CA LEU A 402 -28.16 32.69 -10.82
C LEU A 402 -29.06 32.52 -12.05
N LYS A 403 -30.27 33.06 -12.01
CA LYS A 403 -31.18 33.04 -13.15
C LYS A 403 -30.58 33.77 -14.37
N ALA A 404 -29.98 34.94 -14.17
CA ALA A 404 -29.34 35.69 -15.25
C ALA A 404 -28.20 34.88 -15.90
N GLN A 405 -27.36 34.22 -15.09
CA GLN A 405 -26.31 33.33 -15.61
C GLN A 405 -26.91 32.13 -16.35
N TYR A 406 -27.99 31.54 -15.84
CA TYR A 406 -28.68 30.44 -16.49
C TYR A 406 -29.31 30.82 -17.84
N ASP A 407 -30.00 31.97 -17.90
CA ASP A 407 -30.62 32.46 -19.14
C ASP A 407 -29.55 32.78 -20.22
N GLU A 408 -28.40 33.33 -19.82
CA GLU A 408 -27.26 33.56 -20.71
C GLU A 408 -26.75 32.23 -21.31
N VAL A 409 -26.69 31.17 -20.51
CA VAL A 409 -26.14 29.88 -20.90
C VAL A 409 -27.04 29.10 -21.84
N ILE A 410 -28.36 29.06 -21.58
CA ILE A 410 -29.31 28.36 -22.46
C ILE A 410 -29.43 29.05 -23.84
N SER A 411 -29.09 30.32 -23.93
CA SER A 411 -29.02 31.02 -25.22
C SER A 411 -27.87 30.54 -26.12
N ASN A 412 -26.93 29.76 -25.58
CA ASN A 412 -25.77 29.21 -26.30
C ASN A 412 -25.91 27.68 -26.53
N PRO A 413 -26.10 27.21 -27.78
CA PRO A 413 -26.39 25.79 -28.08
C PRO A 413 -25.24 24.79 -27.82
N ASN A 414 -24.03 25.24 -27.48
CA ASN A 414 -22.84 24.38 -27.25
C ASN A 414 -22.51 24.16 -25.75
N ALA A 415 -23.46 24.41 -24.83
CA ALA A 415 -23.15 24.71 -23.42
C ALA A 415 -23.44 23.60 -22.37
N SER A 416 -23.31 22.30 -22.70
CA SER A 416 -23.58 21.23 -21.72
C SER A 416 -22.70 21.31 -20.46
N ASP A 417 -21.42 21.65 -20.62
CA ASP A 417 -20.49 21.83 -19.49
C ASP A 417 -20.90 23.02 -18.60
N ILE A 418 -21.58 24.01 -19.16
CA ILE A 418 -21.96 25.22 -18.45
C ILE A 418 -23.20 25.02 -17.56
N ILE A 419 -24.07 24.05 -17.88
CA ILE A 419 -25.18 23.67 -16.99
C ILE A 419 -24.63 23.05 -15.69
N LEU A 420 -23.58 22.24 -15.78
CA LEU A 420 -22.89 21.68 -14.62
C LEU A 420 -22.19 22.77 -13.80
N ASP A 421 -21.55 23.75 -14.46
CA ASP A 421 -20.95 24.91 -13.79
C ASP A 421 -22.00 25.66 -12.95
N ILE A 422 -23.19 25.93 -13.54
CA ILE A 422 -24.29 26.60 -12.85
C ILE A 422 -24.86 25.74 -11.73
N ALA A 423 -25.00 24.43 -11.92
CA ALA A 423 -25.49 23.52 -10.88
C ALA A 423 -24.54 23.51 -9.67
N CYS A 424 -23.24 23.41 -9.90
CA CYS A 424 -22.21 23.46 -8.88
C CYS A 424 -22.11 24.84 -8.21
N LEU A 425 -22.26 25.93 -8.98
CA LEU A 425 -22.35 27.29 -8.42
C LEU A 425 -23.60 27.45 -7.54
N THR A 426 -24.75 26.95 -7.99
CA THR A 426 -26.00 26.98 -7.23
C THR A 426 -25.86 26.21 -5.92
N ALA A 427 -25.24 25.03 -5.96
CA ALA A 427 -24.92 24.27 -4.76
C ALA A 427 -24.01 25.06 -3.82
N ARG A 428 -22.98 25.73 -4.37
CA ARG A 428 -22.04 26.53 -3.60
C ARG A 428 -22.70 27.72 -2.90
N VAL A 429 -23.65 28.39 -3.55
CA VAL A 429 -24.42 29.49 -2.95
C VAL A 429 -25.42 28.96 -1.90
N SER A 430 -26.12 27.86 -2.20
CA SER A 430 -27.18 27.30 -1.33
C SER A 430 -26.67 26.57 -0.08
N LEU A 431 -25.52 25.88 -0.19
CA LEU A 431 -24.94 25.06 0.88
C LEU A 431 -23.76 25.78 1.57
N GLY A 432 -23.03 26.62 0.83
CA GLY A 432 -21.80 27.25 1.28
C GLY A 432 -20.57 26.66 0.58
N SER A 433 -19.54 27.48 0.43
CA SER A 433 -18.32 27.10 -0.28
C SER A 433 -17.48 26.04 0.40
N ASP A 434 -17.64 25.83 1.70
CA ASP A 434 -16.95 24.77 2.44
C ASP A 434 -17.55 23.37 2.17
N GLN A 435 -18.77 23.29 1.60
CA GLN A 435 -19.47 22.04 1.30
C GLN A 435 -19.42 21.64 -0.18
N VAL A 436 -18.91 22.50 -1.05
CA VAL A 436 -18.82 22.22 -2.49
C VAL A 436 -17.38 22.38 -2.93
N ASP A 437 -16.71 21.24 -3.12
CA ASP A 437 -15.38 21.19 -3.70
C ASP A 437 -15.53 21.32 -5.22
N ALA A 438 -14.95 22.38 -5.77
CA ALA A 438 -15.01 22.72 -7.19
C ALA A 438 -13.58 22.94 -7.71
N SER A 439 -13.41 23.05 -9.03
CA SER A 439 -12.10 23.09 -9.67
C SER A 439 -11.16 24.19 -9.11
N PRO A 440 -9.88 23.87 -8.78
CA PRO A 440 -9.29 22.54 -8.82
C PRO A 440 -9.79 21.65 -7.66
N LEU A 441 -10.25 20.44 -7.99
CA LEU A 441 -10.76 19.50 -6.98
C LEU A 441 -9.66 19.00 -6.05
N ASN A 442 -10.04 18.78 -4.79
CA ASN A 442 -9.22 18.14 -3.79
C ASN A 442 -8.99 16.67 -4.17
N GLN A 443 -7.73 16.34 -4.51
CA GLN A 443 -7.36 15.01 -4.97
C GLN A 443 -7.55 13.92 -3.91
N THR A 444 -7.49 14.25 -2.62
CA THR A 444 -7.81 13.28 -1.56
C THR A 444 -9.27 12.83 -1.65
N LEU A 445 -10.19 13.76 -1.93
CA LEU A 445 -11.61 13.42 -2.14
C LEU A 445 -11.80 12.59 -3.42
N VAL A 446 -11.10 12.94 -4.50
CA VAL A 446 -11.19 12.19 -5.76
C VAL A 446 -10.72 10.73 -5.57
N ASN A 447 -9.61 10.53 -4.86
CA ASN A 447 -8.94 9.24 -4.70
C ASN A 447 -9.50 8.37 -3.55
N GLU A 448 -10.60 8.76 -2.92
CA GLU A 448 -11.18 8.11 -1.73
C GLU A 448 -11.80 6.72 -2.01
N ASN A 449 -12.09 6.39 -3.27
CA ASN A 449 -12.66 5.09 -3.63
C ASN A 449 -11.69 3.94 -3.36
N TRP A 450 -12.23 2.82 -2.90
CA TRP A 450 -11.44 1.64 -2.54
C TRP A 450 -10.76 1.02 -3.76
N SER A 451 -11.47 0.88 -4.88
CA SER A 451 -10.91 0.36 -6.14
C SER A 451 -10.36 1.49 -7.00
N LEU A 452 -9.11 1.34 -7.47
CA LEU A 452 -8.45 2.32 -8.34
C LEU A 452 -9.16 2.51 -9.68
N THR A 453 -9.78 1.44 -10.20
CA THR A 453 -10.61 1.49 -11.42
C THR A 453 -11.84 2.40 -11.29
N CYS A 454 -12.21 2.77 -10.06
CA CYS A 454 -13.37 3.59 -9.76
C CYS A 454 -13.00 5.06 -9.49
N VAL A 455 -11.72 5.45 -9.58
CA VAL A 455 -11.32 6.85 -9.48
C VAL A 455 -11.76 7.58 -10.75
N ALA A 456 -12.59 8.61 -10.58
CA ALA A 456 -13.04 9.48 -11.66
C ALA A 456 -13.08 10.93 -11.18
N LEU A 457 -12.89 11.87 -12.10
CA LEU A 457 -12.88 13.30 -11.83
C LEU A 457 -14.27 13.90 -12.04
N PRO A 458 -15.07 14.14 -10.99
CA PRO A 458 -16.38 14.76 -11.13
C PRO A 458 -16.26 16.23 -11.57
N HIS A 459 -17.37 16.86 -11.92
CA HIS A 459 -17.41 18.30 -12.16
C HIS A 459 -17.26 19.09 -10.85
N CYS A 460 -18.00 18.70 -9.82
CA CYS A 460 -17.82 19.13 -8.43
C CYS A 460 -18.22 18.02 -7.45
N ILE A 461 -17.76 18.14 -6.21
CA ILE A 461 -18.11 17.24 -5.11
C ILE A 461 -18.93 18.03 -4.08
N ILE A 462 -20.14 17.58 -3.80
CA ILE A 462 -20.98 18.10 -2.73
C ILE A 462 -20.76 17.23 -1.49
N LEU A 463 -20.50 17.86 -0.34
CA LEU A 463 -20.25 17.24 0.96
C LEU A 463 -21.33 17.67 1.97
N PRO A 464 -22.53 17.03 1.93
CA PRO A 464 -23.63 17.34 2.84
C PRO A 464 -23.27 17.11 4.31
N ARG A 465 -23.84 17.89 5.23
CA ARG A 465 -23.66 17.69 6.68
C ARG A 465 -24.86 17.03 7.36
N ASP A 466 -26.02 17.10 6.72
CA ASP A 466 -27.28 16.54 7.21
C ASP A 466 -28.26 16.22 6.06
N ALA A 467 -29.44 15.70 6.41
CA ALA A 467 -30.50 15.37 5.45
C ALA A 467 -31.04 16.59 4.66
N ARG A 468 -30.98 17.80 5.23
CA ARG A 468 -31.47 19.02 4.56
C ARG A 468 -30.51 19.43 3.44
N ASP A 469 -29.21 19.29 3.67
CA ASP A 469 -28.19 19.51 2.64
C ASP A 469 -28.34 18.50 1.49
N VAL A 470 -28.59 17.22 1.81
CA VAL A 470 -28.89 16.19 0.79
C VAL A 470 -30.14 16.56 0.00
N SER A 471 -31.20 17.03 0.66
CA SER A 471 -32.43 17.53 0.01
C SER A 471 -32.15 18.66 -0.96
N LYS A 472 -31.39 19.68 -0.54
CA LYS A 472 -31.00 20.79 -1.43
C LYS A 472 -30.21 20.30 -2.63
N ALA A 473 -29.23 19.42 -2.41
CA ALA A 473 -28.42 18.85 -3.48
C ALA A 473 -29.28 18.05 -4.50
N LEU A 474 -30.22 17.22 -4.03
CA LEU A 474 -31.13 16.50 -4.92
C LEU A 474 -32.06 17.43 -5.69
N LYS A 475 -32.59 18.49 -5.07
CA LYS A 475 -33.40 19.50 -5.78
C LYS A 475 -32.60 20.22 -6.85
N ILE A 476 -31.34 20.57 -6.60
CA ILE A 476 -30.44 21.16 -7.59
C ILE A 476 -30.20 20.18 -8.74
N ILE A 477 -29.87 18.92 -8.44
CA ILE A 477 -29.68 17.87 -9.45
C ILE A 477 -30.94 17.67 -10.28
N ALA A 478 -32.12 17.62 -9.65
CA ALA A 478 -33.40 17.47 -10.31
C ALA A 478 -33.72 18.66 -11.23
N PHE A 479 -33.45 19.87 -10.75
CA PHE A 479 -33.71 21.10 -11.49
C PHE A 479 -32.77 21.24 -12.70
N PHE A 480 -31.47 21.01 -12.55
CA PHE A 480 -30.54 21.09 -13.69
C PHE A 480 -30.47 19.81 -14.53
N ARG A 481 -31.10 18.73 -14.06
CA ARG A 481 -31.15 17.40 -14.69
C ARG A 481 -29.77 16.81 -14.99
N VAL A 482 -28.81 17.08 -14.12
CA VAL A 482 -27.43 16.66 -14.29
C VAL A 482 -27.20 15.23 -13.77
N PRO A 483 -26.30 14.45 -14.40
CA PRO A 483 -25.88 13.17 -13.87
C PRO A 483 -25.25 13.29 -12.49
N PHE A 484 -25.42 12.29 -11.63
CA PHE A 484 -24.79 12.27 -10.31
C PHE A 484 -24.47 10.86 -9.84
N ALA A 485 -23.52 10.75 -8.91
CA ALA A 485 -23.24 9.53 -8.16
C ALA A 485 -23.29 9.82 -6.66
N VAL A 486 -23.55 8.78 -5.86
CA VAL A 486 -23.59 8.89 -4.40
C VAL A 486 -22.51 8.01 -3.80
N ARG A 487 -21.66 8.60 -2.95
CA ARG A 487 -20.61 7.88 -2.23
C ARG A 487 -20.90 7.87 -0.73
N SER A 488 -21.04 6.66 -0.19
CA SER A 488 -20.91 6.37 1.24
C SER A 488 -19.43 6.07 1.53
N GLY A 489 -19.03 4.81 1.68
CA GLY A 489 -17.62 4.43 1.91
C GLY A 489 -16.78 4.14 0.65
N GLY A 490 -17.34 4.28 -0.55
CA GLY A 490 -16.59 4.09 -1.81
C GLY A 490 -16.06 2.67 -2.07
N HIS A 491 -16.68 1.65 -1.47
CA HIS A 491 -16.19 0.25 -1.52
C HIS A 491 -16.73 -0.56 -2.72
N SER A 492 -17.59 0.04 -3.55
CA SER A 492 -18.05 -0.60 -4.79
C SER A 492 -16.90 -0.64 -5.80
N PRO A 493 -16.52 -1.81 -6.35
CA PRO A 493 -15.49 -1.90 -7.37
C PRO A 493 -16.02 -1.72 -8.79
N ASN A 494 -17.24 -1.19 -8.93
CA ASN A 494 -17.88 -0.95 -10.21
C ASN A 494 -17.70 0.53 -10.61
N PRO A 495 -16.93 0.81 -11.69
CA PRO A 495 -16.64 2.18 -12.12
C PRO A 495 -17.92 2.98 -12.38
N GLY A 496 -17.93 4.23 -11.90
CA GLY A 496 -19.04 5.16 -12.08
C GLY A 496 -20.21 4.99 -11.10
N TRP A 497 -20.16 4.09 -10.11
CA TRP A 497 -21.31 3.92 -9.18
C TRP A 497 -21.16 4.72 -7.90
N SER A 498 -19.97 4.72 -7.32
CA SER A 498 -19.57 5.62 -6.20
C SER A 498 -18.63 6.73 -6.67
N SER A 499 -18.65 7.03 -7.97
CA SER A 499 -17.92 8.10 -8.62
C SER A 499 -18.63 8.52 -9.90
N VAL A 500 -18.29 9.68 -10.44
CA VAL A 500 -18.78 10.16 -11.73
C VAL A 500 -17.67 10.96 -12.39
N ASP A 501 -17.66 10.96 -13.72
CA ASP A 501 -16.70 11.73 -14.51
C ASP A 501 -17.08 13.22 -14.56
N ARG A 502 -16.38 13.99 -15.40
CA ARG A 502 -16.55 15.45 -15.52
C ARG A 502 -17.96 15.85 -15.97
N GLN A 503 -18.79 14.90 -16.41
CA GLN A 503 -20.15 15.13 -16.85
C GLN A 503 -21.17 14.97 -15.71
N GLY A 504 -20.75 14.86 -14.45
CA GLY A 504 -21.68 14.78 -13.32
C GLY A 504 -21.15 15.29 -11.99
N ILE A 505 -22.04 15.26 -11.00
CA ILE A 505 -21.78 15.72 -9.63
C ILE A 505 -21.64 14.52 -8.69
N LEU A 506 -20.62 14.52 -7.84
CA LEU A 506 -20.48 13.52 -6.79
C LEU A 506 -21.12 14.05 -5.49
N LEU A 507 -22.13 13.34 -4.97
CA LEU A 507 -22.62 13.53 -3.59
C LEU A 507 -21.85 12.59 -2.67
N ASP A 508 -20.94 13.15 -1.88
CA ASP A 508 -20.13 12.40 -0.93
C ASP A 508 -20.61 12.61 0.50
N LEU A 509 -21.09 11.53 1.12
CA LEU A 509 -21.76 11.55 2.41
C LEU A 509 -20.80 11.44 3.60
N GLN A 510 -19.49 11.40 3.38
CA GLN A 510 -18.48 11.15 4.43
C GLN A 510 -18.53 12.12 5.63
N ARG A 511 -19.03 13.35 5.44
CA ARG A 511 -19.21 14.32 6.54
C ARG A 511 -20.36 13.97 7.48
N MET A 512 -21.24 13.07 7.09
CA MET A 512 -22.34 12.53 7.89
C MET A 512 -21.93 11.19 8.49
N SER A 513 -20.89 11.16 9.34
CA SER A 513 -20.26 9.94 9.88
C SER A 513 -20.46 9.75 11.39
N GLN A 514 -21.42 10.46 11.98
CA GLN A 514 -21.77 10.34 13.40
C GLN A 514 -22.17 8.92 13.79
N ILE A 515 -21.78 8.48 14.97
CA ILE A 515 -22.14 7.18 15.57
C ILE A 515 -22.58 7.45 17.01
N GLN A 516 -23.81 7.06 17.34
CA GLN A 516 -24.42 7.31 18.64
C GLN A 516 -25.16 6.06 19.10
N LEU A 517 -24.97 5.68 20.37
CA LEU A 517 -25.70 4.57 20.98
C LEU A 517 -26.85 5.13 21.82
N SER A 518 -28.03 4.52 21.73
CA SER A 518 -29.18 4.90 22.55
C SER A 518 -28.88 4.70 24.05
N ALA A 519 -29.56 5.46 24.92
CA ALA A 519 -29.33 5.37 26.36
C ALA A 519 -29.59 3.95 26.93
N ASP A 520 -30.54 3.21 26.34
CA ASP A 520 -30.83 1.81 26.67
C ASP A 520 -29.94 0.79 25.94
N ARG A 521 -29.01 1.27 25.10
CA ARG A 521 -28.06 0.49 24.30
C ARG A 521 -28.68 -0.48 23.30
N LYS A 522 -29.96 -0.35 22.97
CA LYS A 522 -30.67 -1.25 22.05
C LYS A 522 -30.57 -0.85 20.59
N VAL A 523 -30.21 0.41 20.32
CA VAL A 523 -30.18 0.98 18.98
C VAL A 523 -28.94 1.83 18.78
N ALA A 524 -28.23 1.61 17.69
CA ALA A 524 -27.14 2.47 17.23
C ALA A 524 -27.64 3.35 16.08
N THR A 525 -27.51 4.66 16.23
CA THR A 525 -27.77 5.66 15.19
C THR A 525 -26.47 6.01 14.49
N ILE A 526 -26.42 5.78 13.17
CA ILE A 526 -25.20 5.82 12.37
C ILE A 526 -25.45 6.70 11.13
N GLY A 527 -24.54 7.61 10.85
CA GLY A 527 -24.56 8.43 9.65
C GLY A 527 -24.10 7.67 8.39
N PRO A 528 -24.60 8.04 7.20
CA PRO A 528 -24.34 7.33 5.94
C PRO A 528 -22.88 7.38 5.47
N GLY A 529 -22.09 8.30 5.99
CA GLY A 529 -20.65 8.41 5.73
C GLY A 529 -19.78 7.53 6.61
N ALA A 530 -20.35 6.84 7.61
CA ALA A 530 -19.57 6.03 8.53
C ALA A 530 -18.99 4.76 7.86
N ARG A 531 -17.70 4.52 8.08
CA ARG A 531 -17.00 3.29 7.72
C ARG A 531 -17.08 2.26 8.84
N TRP A 532 -17.11 0.99 8.48
CA TRP A 532 -17.41 -0.10 9.40
C TRP A 532 -16.44 -0.21 10.58
N GLY A 533 -15.15 -0.01 10.34
CA GLY A 533 -14.14 -0.04 11.40
C GLY A 533 -14.38 1.03 12.46
N ASN A 534 -14.85 2.22 12.08
CA ASN A 534 -15.20 3.28 13.02
C ASN A 534 -16.46 2.93 13.81
N ILE A 535 -17.45 2.31 13.16
CA ILE A 535 -18.69 1.83 13.79
C ILE A 535 -18.36 0.79 14.85
N THR A 536 -17.66 -0.28 14.49
CA THR A 536 -17.36 -1.38 15.43
C THR A 536 -16.41 -0.96 16.54
N SER A 537 -15.43 -0.09 16.26
CA SER A 537 -14.55 0.46 17.30
C SER A 537 -15.31 1.34 18.30
N THR A 538 -16.20 2.22 17.81
CA THR A 538 -16.95 3.16 18.66
C THR A 538 -17.98 2.46 19.54
N LEU A 539 -18.72 1.51 18.96
CA LEU A 539 -19.73 0.73 19.69
C LEU A 539 -19.08 -0.31 20.62
N GLY A 540 -17.96 -0.91 20.20
CA GLY A 540 -17.22 -1.90 20.98
C GLY A 540 -16.72 -1.37 22.33
N VAL A 541 -16.33 -0.09 22.41
CA VAL A 541 -15.95 0.58 23.68
C VAL A 541 -17.12 0.64 24.69
N GLN A 542 -18.36 0.53 24.20
CA GLN A 542 -19.58 0.60 25.01
C GLN A 542 -20.24 -0.78 25.20
N ASP A 543 -19.52 -1.86 24.87
CA ASP A 543 -20.02 -3.25 24.88
C ASP A 543 -21.30 -3.41 24.04
N ALA A 544 -21.37 -2.72 22.91
CA ALA A 544 -22.47 -2.78 21.97
C ALA A 544 -22.00 -3.30 20.62
N THR A 545 -22.80 -4.18 20.03
CA THR A 545 -22.54 -4.80 18.72
C THR A 545 -23.75 -4.65 17.84
N VAL A 546 -23.54 -4.38 16.57
CA VAL A 546 -24.57 -4.43 15.51
C VAL A 546 -24.14 -5.45 14.46
N VAL A 547 -25.11 -6.08 13.80
CA VAL A 547 -24.84 -6.94 12.64
C VAL A 547 -24.34 -6.05 11.49
N GLY A 548 -23.25 -6.43 10.82
CA GLY A 548 -22.77 -5.65 9.67
C GLY A 548 -21.59 -6.21 8.91
N ALA A 549 -20.73 -5.35 8.36
CA ALA A 549 -19.67 -5.75 7.44
C ALA A 549 -18.60 -6.62 8.11
N ARG A 550 -17.74 -7.19 7.26
CA ARG A 550 -16.59 -8.03 7.63
C ARG A 550 -15.25 -7.36 7.33
N ASN A 551 -15.29 -6.16 6.74
CA ASN A 551 -14.11 -5.38 6.38
C ASN A 551 -14.29 -3.94 6.88
N PRO A 552 -13.28 -3.36 7.56
CA PRO A 552 -13.38 -2.07 8.24
C PRO A 552 -13.55 -0.89 7.28
N LEU A 553 -13.15 -1.01 6.00
CA LEU A 553 -13.25 0.06 5.01
C LEU A 553 -14.65 0.19 4.40
N VAL A 554 -15.51 -0.81 4.57
CA VAL A 554 -16.87 -0.81 3.99
C VAL A 554 -17.70 0.33 4.58
N GLY A 555 -18.40 1.08 3.73
CA GLY A 555 -19.37 2.09 4.16
C GLY A 555 -20.75 1.47 4.44
N ILE A 556 -21.43 1.96 5.47
CA ILE A 556 -22.76 1.46 5.87
C ILE A 556 -23.80 1.53 4.76
N GLY A 557 -23.73 2.53 3.87
CA GLY A 557 -24.79 2.79 2.92
C GLY A 557 -24.97 1.69 1.89
N GLY A 558 -23.93 1.43 1.08
CA GLY A 558 -23.98 0.34 0.10
C GLY A 558 -24.19 -1.03 0.75
N LEU A 559 -23.59 -1.25 1.94
CA LEU A 559 -23.74 -2.49 2.70
C LEU A 559 -25.21 -2.81 2.98
N VAL A 560 -25.92 -1.90 3.64
CA VAL A 560 -27.32 -2.09 4.04
C VAL A 560 -28.24 -2.12 2.82
N LEU A 561 -28.04 -1.21 1.86
CA LEU A 561 -28.91 -1.10 0.69
C LEU A 561 -28.81 -2.29 -0.26
N GLY A 562 -27.69 -3.02 -0.26
CA GLY A 562 -27.52 -4.31 -0.94
C GLY A 562 -27.86 -5.54 -0.10
N GLY A 563 -28.42 -5.36 1.11
CA GLY A 563 -28.75 -6.42 2.06
C GLY A 563 -27.68 -6.60 3.13
N GLY A 564 -26.43 -6.86 2.73
CA GLY A 564 -25.28 -6.98 3.62
C GLY A 564 -25.14 -8.37 4.25
N TYR A 565 -23.91 -8.89 4.24
CA TYR A 565 -23.57 -10.22 4.75
C TYR A 565 -22.50 -10.11 5.83
N SER A 566 -22.78 -10.72 6.99
CA SER A 566 -22.03 -10.55 8.23
C SER A 566 -21.49 -11.88 8.75
N HIS A 567 -20.48 -11.82 9.61
CA HIS A 567 -20.07 -12.95 10.45
C HIS A 567 -21.24 -13.49 11.30
N LEU A 568 -22.22 -12.63 11.63
CA LEU A 568 -23.37 -12.96 12.45
C LEU A 568 -24.63 -13.29 11.64
N SER A 569 -24.55 -13.34 10.30
CA SER A 569 -25.74 -13.44 9.48
C SER A 569 -26.50 -14.75 9.66
N ALA A 570 -25.80 -15.85 9.95
CA ALA A 570 -26.43 -17.13 10.24
C ALA A 570 -27.38 -17.06 11.44
N GLU A 571 -27.09 -16.26 12.47
CA GLU A 571 -27.94 -16.09 13.65
C GLU A 571 -29.01 -15.01 13.48
N TYR A 572 -28.68 -13.90 12.80
CA TYR A 572 -29.48 -12.68 12.85
C TYR A 572 -30.01 -12.21 11.47
N GLY A 573 -29.78 -12.95 10.40
CA GLY A 573 -30.17 -12.56 9.04
C GLY A 573 -29.18 -11.59 8.38
N THR A 574 -29.60 -10.93 7.30
CA THR A 574 -28.76 -9.92 6.63
C THR A 574 -28.60 -8.68 7.51
N VAL A 575 -27.64 -7.81 7.17
CA VAL A 575 -27.46 -6.53 7.87
C VAL A 575 -28.74 -5.70 7.80
N ALA A 576 -29.37 -5.67 6.62
CA ALA A 576 -30.59 -4.95 6.36
C ALA A 576 -31.79 -5.44 7.19
N ASP A 577 -31.82 -6.73 7.54
CA ASP A 577 -32.87 -7.28 8.41
C ASP A 577 -32.79 -6.77 9.85
N ASN A 578 -31.66 -6.18 10.25
CA ASN A 578 -31.42 -5.65 11.59
C ASN A 578 -31.58 -4.13 11.67
N VAL A 579 -32.10 -3.50 10.61
CA VAL A 579 -32.43 -2.08 10.59
C VAL A 579 -33.74 -1.86 11.36
N LYS A 580 -33.75 -0.84 12.21
CA LYS A 580 -34.94 -0.31 12.88
C LYS A 580 -35.61 0.79 12.06
N ASN A 581 -34.83 1.75 11.58
CA ASN A 581 -35.33 2.91 10.85
C ASN A 581 -34.29 3.43 9.84
N LEU A 582 -34.77 3.93 8.71
CA LEU A 582 -33.98 4.65 7.72
C LEU A 582 -34.59 6.04 7.54
N GLU A 583 -33.81 7.10 7.77
CA GLU A 583 -34.20 8.45 7.36
C GLU A 583 -33.76 8.65 5.91
N VAL A 584 -34.72 8.91 5.02
CA VAL A 584 -34.51 8.89 3.57
C VAL A 584 -34.88 10.23 2.98
N VAL A 585 -34.01 10.74 2.11
CA VAL A 585 -34.30 11.90 1.26
C VAL A 585 -34.74 11.42 -0.11
N LEU A 586 -35.99 11.71 -0.46
CA LEU A 586 -36.62 11.32 -1.71
C LEU A 586 -36.20 12.22 -2.88
N ALA A 587 -36.59 11.84 -4.10
CA ALA A 587 -36.21 12.54 -5.33
C ALA A 587 -36.67 14.01 -5.39
N ASP A 588 -37.75 14.36 -4.69
CA ASP A 588 -38.28 15.72 -4.57
C ASP A 588 -37.63 16.53 -3.42
N GLY A 589 -36.71 15.92 -2.66
CA GLY A 589 -36.07 16.48 -1.48
C GLY A 589 -36.87 16.30 -0.19
N THR A 590 -38.01 15.59 -0.20
CA THR A 590 -38.74 15.27 1.03
C THR A 590 -37.91 14.35 1.91
N VAL A 591 -37.75 14.70 3.19
CA VAL A 591 -37.13 13.85 4.21
C VAL A 591 -38.21 13.07 4.93
N THR A 592 -38.12 11.73 4.95
CA THR A 592 -39.12 10.85 5.56
C THR A 592 -38.46 9.66 6.25
N ASN A 593 -39.19 8.99 7.15
CA ASN A 593 -38.72 7.76 7.75
C ASN A 593 -39.29 6.55 7.02
N ALA A 594 -38.49 5.49 6.92
CA ALA A 594 -38.89 4.20 6.45
C ALA A 594 -38.58 3.16 7.54
N ASN A 595 -39.63 2.61 8.15
CA ASN A 595 -39.58 1.59 9.20
C ASN A 595 -40.85 0.71 9.14
N THR A 596 -41.14 -0.06 10.19
CA THR A 596 -42.31 -0.95 10.24
C THR A 596 -43.65 -0.21 10.32
N ASP A 597 -43.65 1.02 10.84
CA ASP A 597 -44.84 1.80 11.17
C ASP A 597 -45.08 2.94 10.16
N GLU A 598 -44.03 3.43 9.51
CA GLU A 598 -44.03 4.54 8.54
C GLU A 598 -43.33 4.12 7.23
N ASN A 599 -43.99 4.33 6.08
CA ASN A 599 -43.47 3.97 4.75
C ASN A 599 -42.90 2.54 4.66
N ASN A 600 -43.62 1.55 5.19
CA ASN A 600 -43.15 0.17 5.29
C ASN A 600 -42.81 -0.49 3.94
N ASP A 601 -43.39 -0.02 2.84
CA ASP A 601 -43.08 -0.48 1.49
C ASP A 601 -41.71 0.05 1.04
N LEU A 602 -41.43 1.34 1.29
CA LEU A 602 -40.09 1.90 1.09
C LEU A 602 -39.06 1.22 1.99
N PHE A 603 -39.40 0.95 3.25
CA PHE A 603 -38.53 0.24 4.19
C PHE A 603 -38.16 -1.15 3.67
N TRP A 604 -39.15 -1.92 3.23
CA TRP A 604 -38.90 -3.20 2.58
C TRP A 604 -37.98 -3.04 1.37
N ALA A 605 -38.25 -2.09 0.47
CA ALA A 605 -37.46 -1.90 -0.76
C ALA A 605 -35.99 -1.53 -0.52
N LEU A 606 -35.70 -0.72 0.50
CA LEU A 606 -34.34 -0.29 0.84
C LEU A 606 -33.49 -1.41 1.43
N LYS A 607 -34.07 -2.52 1.89
CA LYS A 607 -33.34 -3.66 2.46
C LYS A 607 -32.74 -4.61 1.41
N GLY A 608 -32.24 -4.11 0.29
CA GLY A 608 -31.66 -4.93 -0.79
C GLY A 608 -31.92 -4.42 -2.21
N GLY A 609 -32.72 -3.37 -2.38
CA GLY A 609 -33.02 -2.77 -3.67
C GLY A 609 -32.02 -1.71 -4.14
N GLY A 610 -30.90 -1.52 -3.42
CA GLY A 610 -29.83 -0.60 -3.82
C GLY A 610 -30.26 0.88 -3.80
N PRO A 611 -29.66 1.73 -4.64
CA PRO A 611 -29.81 3.18 -4.59
C PRO A 611 -31.02 3.70 -5.38
N ASN A 612 -32.09 2.90 -5.49
CA ASN A 612 -33.19 3.14 -6.44
C ASN A 612 -34.33 4.03 -5.93
N PHE A 613 -34.34 4.39 -4.64
CA PHE A 613 -35.54 4.91 -3.96
C PHE A 613 -35.34 6.24 -3.22
N GLY A 614 -34.10 6.70 -3.07
CA GLY A 614 -33.76 7.82 -2.21
C GLY A 614 -32.33 7.73 -1.69
N ILE A 615 -31.84 8.81 -1.09
CA ILE A 615 -30.57 8.83 -0.37
C ILE A 615 -30.85 8.70 1.12
N VAL A 616 -30.40 7.61 1.74
CA VAL A 616 -30.53 7.44 3.19
C VAL A 616 -29.53 8.35 3.90
N ALA A 617 -30.04 9.24 4.76
CA ALA A 617 -29.29 10.22 5.54
C ALA A 617 -28.99 9.77 6.98
N LYS A 618 -29.64 8.70 7.46
CA LYS A 618 -29.44 8.15 8.80
C LYS A 618 -29.88 6.69 8.87
N TYR A 619 -29.09 5.86 9.53
CA TYR A 619 -29.38 4.45 9.79
C TYR A 619 -29.56 4.24 11.29
N GLU A 620 -30.65 3.58 11.69
CA GLU A 620 -30.81 3.08 13.06
C GLU A 620 -30.78 1.56 13.02
N LEU A 621 -29.78 0.94 13.65
CA LEU A 621 -29.59 -0.51 13.69
C LEU A 621 -29.87 -1.05 15.09
N TYR A 622 -30.51 -2.21 15.19
CA TYR A 622 -30.62 -2.92 16.46
C TYR A 622 -29.26 -3.46 16.91
N THR A 623 -28.99 -3.36 18.20
CA THR A 623 -27.84 -4.05 18.79
C THR A 623 -28.15 -5.52 19.09
N VAL A 624 -27.11 -6.35 19.12
CA VAL A 624 -27.19 -7.78 19.41
C VAL A 624 -26.33 -8.14 20.62
N PRO A 625 -26.70 -9.16 21.40
CA PRO A 625 -25.99 -9.52 22.63
C PRO A 625 -24.71 -10.35 22.35
N VAL A 626 -23.86 -9.88 21.43
CA VAL A 626 -22.61 -10.54 21.02
C VAL A 626 -21.45 -9.57 21.25
N ASN A 627 -20.87 -9.59 22.44
CA ASN A 627 -19.82 -8.64 22.82
C ASN A 627 -18.42 -9.22 22.63
N ARG A 628 -18.28 -10.52 22.91
CA ARG A 628 -17.02 -11.26 22.77
C ARG A 628 -17.23 -12.47 21.89
N ILE A 629 -16.29 -12.68 20.99
CA ILE A 629 -16.29 -13.76 20.01
C ILE A 629 -14.97 -14.50 20.09
N TRP A 630 -14.98 -15.77 19.68
CA TRP A 630 -13.76 -16.51 19.44
C TRP A 630 -13.43 -16.50 17.95
N TYR A 631 -12.15 -16.34 17.59
CA TYR A 631 -11.71 -16.51 16.21
C TYR A 631 -10.26 -16.97 16.10
N GLN A 632 -9.93 -17.58 14.97
CA GLN A 632 -8.60 -17.99 14.56
C GLN A 632 -8.48 -17.85 13.05
N ILE A 633 -7.32 -17.42 12.53
CA ILE A 633 -7.05 -17.35 11.09
C ILE A 633 -5.73 -18.05 10.80
N ALA A 634 -5.75 -19.01 9.88
CA ALA A 634 -4.59 -19.78 9.48
C ALA A 634 -4.44 -19.81 7.96
N ILE A 635 -3.19 -19.99 7.53
CA ILE A 635 -2.76 -20.06 6.14
C ILE A 635 -2.31 -21.49 5.87
N TYR A 636 -2.78 -22.07 4.77
CA TYR A 636 -2.56 -23.46 4.37
C TYR A 636 -1.94 -23.51 2.97
N SER A 637 -1.27 -24.62 2.66
CA SER A 637 -0.76 -24.88 1.31
C SER A 637 -1.91 -25.06 0.33
N ASN A 638 -1.73 -24.61 -0.91
CA ASN A 638 -2.66 -24.89 -2.00
C ASN A 638 -2.77 -26.40 -2.30
N ASP A 639 -1.79 -27.22 -1.92
CA ASP A 639 -1.88 -28.69 -2.02
C ASP A 639 -3.05 -29.25 -1.19
N LEU A 640 -3.46 -28.54 -0.12
CA LEU A 640 -4.59 -28.92 0.72
C LEU A 640 -5.93 -28.43 0.17
N ALA A 641 -5.97 -27.68 -0.94
CA ALA A 641 -7.19 -27.02 -1.39
C ALA A 641 -8.36 -28.00 -1.60
N SER A 642 -8.11 -29.15 -2.23
CA SER A 642 -9.14 -30.19 -2.41
C SER A 642 -9.67 -30.70 -1.08
N ASN A 643 -8.78 -30.97 -0.11
CA ASN A 643 -9.17 -31.47 1.20
C ASN A 643 -9.96 -30.41 1.99
N VAL A 644 -9.51 -29.14 1.95
CA VAL A 644 -10.23 -28.02 2.57
C VAL A 644 -11.63 -27.86 1.98
N LEU A 645 -11.79 -28.01 0.66
CA LEU A 645 -13.11 -27.96 0.00
C LEU A 645 -14.03 -29.10 0.44
N ASP A 646 -13.49 -30.32 0.59
CA ASP A 646 -14.24 -31.48 1.09
C ASP A 646 -14.67 -31.27 2.55
N VAL A 647 -13.75 -30.86 3.43
CA VAL A 647 -14.03 -30.55 4.84
C VAL A 647 -15.03 -29.42 4.97
N PHE A 648 -14.88 -28.34 4.19
CA PHE A 648 -15.80 -27.20 4.21
C PHE A 648 -17.21 -27.61 3.78
N ALA A 649 -17.37 -28.30 2.66
CA ALA A 649 -18.68 -28.76 2.20
C ALA A 649 -19.34 -29.72 3.22
N ALA A 650 -18.57 -30.62 3.81
CA ALA A 650 -19.05 -31.51 4.87
C ALA A 650 -19.50 -30.73 6.12
N TRP A 651 -18.74 -29.72 6.54
CA TRP A 651 -19.13 -28.83 7.64
C TRP A 651 -20.42 -28.07 7.33
N GLN A 652 -20.55 -27.52 6.12
CA GLN A 652 -21.72 -26.74 5.70
C GLN A 652 -23.04 -27.53 5.80
N VAL A 653 -23.04 -28.84 5.48
CA VAL A 653 -24.24 -29.69 5.54
C VAL A 653 -24.50 -30.29 6.91
N ASN A 654 -23.47 -30.36 7.77
CA ASN A 654 -23.56 -30.90 9.12
C ASN A 654 -23.61 -29.75 10.14
N GLN A 655 -22.48 -29.42 10.76
CA GLN A 655 -22.44 -28.49 11.89
C GLN A 655 -22.88 -27.07 11.48
N GLY A 656 -22.47 -26.57 10.31
CA GLY A 656 -22.87 -25.26 9.79
C GLY A 656 -24.37 -25.12 9.51
N ALA A 657 -25.07 -26.25 9.29
CA ALA A 657 -26.52 -26.26 9.10
C ALA A 657 -27.31 -26.15 10.42
N SER A 658 -26.69 -26.45 11.57
CA SER A 658 -27.36 -26.50 12.88
C SER A 658 -26.82 -25.54 13.92
N ASP A 659 -25.53 -25.21 13.87
CA ASP A 659 -24.86 -24.30 14.79
C ASP A 659 -24.59 -22.96 14.10
N PHE A 660 -25.57 -22.07 14.19
CA PHE A 660 -25.54 -20.77 13.52
C PHE A 660 -24.53 -19.80 14.11
N LYS A 661 -23.90 -20.11 15.25
CA LYS A 661 -22.83 -19.28 15.82
C LYS A 661 -21.51 -19.43 15.08
N GLY A 662 -21.34 -20.54 14.36
CA GLY A 662 -20.15 -20.83 13.57
C GLY A 662 -20.17 -20.14 12.21
N HIS A 663 -19.11 -19.41 11.91
CA HIS A 663 -18.85 -18.81 10.60
C HIS A 663 -17.43 -19.15 10.14
N VAL A 664 -17.30 -19.52 8.86
CA VAL A 664 -16.02 -19.85 8.24
C VAL A 664 -15.73 -18.83 7.15
N LEU A 665 -14.56 -18.21 7.24
CA LEU A 665 -13.96 -17.35 6.21
C LEU A 665 -13.04 -18.23 5.37
N LEU A 666 -13.36 -18.42 4.10
CA LEU A 666 -12.58 -19.31 3.23
C LEU A 666 -12.25 -18.62 1.91
N GLY A 667 -10.96 -18.40 1.67
CA GLY A 667 -10.44 -17.84 0.44
C GLY A 667 -9.23 -18.64 -0.05
N PHE A 668 -9.24 -18.99 -1.33
CA PHE A 668 -8.11 -19.63 -2.00
C PHE A 668 -7.43 -18.58 -2.88
N GLY A 669 -6.19 -18.24 -2.55
CA GLY A 669 -5.32 -17.44 -3.42
C GLY A 669 -4.47 -18.33 -4.32
N LEU A 670 -3.69 -17.70 -5.19
CA LEU A 670 -2.81 -18.43 -6.13
C LEU A 670 -1.61 -19.09 -5.45
N ASP A 671 -1.24 -18.63 -4.24
CA ASP A 671 -0.09 -19.14 -3.49
C ASP A 671 -0.44 -19.80 -2.15
N SER A 672 -1.64 -19.56 -1.62
CA SER A 672 -2.08 -20.13 -0.34
C SER A 672 -3.59 -20.11 -0.16
N VAL A 673 -4.08 -20.90 0.80
CA VAL A 673 -5.47 -20.88 1.26
C VAL A 673 -5.54 -20.19 2.62
N ILE A 674 -6.42 -19.20 2.74
CA ILE A 674 -6.73 -18.54 4.01
C ILE A 674 -8.04 -19.12 4.53
N LEU A 675 -7.97 -19.66 5.75
CA LEU A 675 -9.11 -20.20 6.47
C LEU A 675 -9.21 -19.54 7.84
N GLY A 676 -10.33 -18.86 8.07
CA GLY A 676 -10.69 -18.24 9.33
C GLY A 676 -11.89 -18.94 9.94
N LEU A 677 -11.82 -19.23 11.24
CA LEU A 677 -12.91 -19.78 12.02
C LEU A 677 -13.38 -18.70 12.99
N VAL A 678 -14.68 -18.44 13.02
CA VAL A 678 -15.28 -17.38 13.83
C VAL A 678 -16.50 -17.93 14.57
N TYR A 679 -16.54 -17.78 15.88
CA TYR A 679 -17.65 -18.21 16.71
C TYR A 679 -18.19 -17.03 17.52
N SER A 680 -19.48 -16.77 17.41
CA SER A 680 -20.15 -15.62 18.05
C SER A 680 -20.37 -15.78 19.58
N ALA A 681 -19.48 -16.50 20.24
CA ALA A 681 -19.42 -16.64 21.69
C ALA A 681 -17.96 -16.81 22.14
N PRO A 682 -17.61 -16.44 23.39
CA PRO A 682 -16.25 -16.56 23.92
C PRO A 682 -15.94 -18.01 24.36
N ILE A 683 -16.16 -18.96 23.47
CA ILE A 683 -15.86 -20.38 23.69
C ILE A 683 -14.64 -20.70 22.85
N GLU A 684 -13.54 -21.07 23.50
CA GLU A 684 -12.33 -21.46 22.77
C GLU A 684 -12.53 -22.78 22.06
N ARG A 685 -12.00 -22.82 20.84
CA ARG A 685 -11.93 -24.01 20.00
C ARG A 685 -13.26 -24.82 19.93
N PRO A 686 -14.38 -24.20 19.51
CA PRO A 686 -15.71 -24.82 19.51
C PRO A 686 -15.80 -26.11 18.67
N ASP A 687 -16.60 -27.07 19.14
CA ASP A 687 -16.79 -28.38 18.50
C ASP A 687 -17.33 -28.29 17.06
N THR A 688 -18.07 -27.23 16.71
CA THR A 688 -18.56 -27.01 15.33
C THR A 688 -17.43 -27.01 14.31
N PHE A 689 -16.22 -26.58 14.71
CA PHE A 689 -15.06 -26.54 13.84
C PHE A 689 -14.11 -27.72 13.99
N ALA A 690 -14.49 -28.77 14.74
CA ALA A 690 -13.69 -29.98 14.89
C ALA A 690 -13.11 -30.52 13.57
N PRO A 691 -13.87 -30.57 12.44
CA PRO A 691 -13.34 -31.05 11.17
C PRO A 691 -12.14 -30.24 10.63
N PHE A 692 -12.03 -28.95 10.97
CA PHE A 692 -10.94 -28.09 10.49
C PHE A 692 -9.67 -28.19 11.36
N TYR A 693 -9.78 -28.66 12.60
CA TYR A 693 -8.64 -28.74 13.52
C TYR A 693 -7.63 -29.84 13.17
N GLU A 694 -8.02 -30.76 12.28
CA GLU A 694 -7.15 -31.82 11.78
C GLU A 694 -6.26 -31.36 10.61
N LEU A 695 -6.52 -30.17 10.06
CA LEU A 695 -5.73 -29.60 8.97
C LEU A 695 -4.45 -28.97 9.50
N GLU A 696 -3.31 -29.34 8.91
CA GLU A 696 -2.00 -28.77 9.26
C GLU A 696 -1.79 -27.43 8.53
N ALA A 697 -1.71 -26.35 9.31
CA ALA A 697 -1.47 -25.01 8.78
C ALA A 697 0.01 -24.76 8.49
N LEU A 698 0.32 -24.04 7.42
CA LEU A 698 1.66 -23.50 7.17
C LEU A 698 2.02 -22.43 8.21
N GLN A 699 1.05 -21.58 8.51
CA GLN A 699 1.21 -20.49 9.44
C GLN A 699 -0.13 -20.17 10.11
N VAL A 700 -0.09 -19.91 11.42
CA VAL A 700 -1.22 -19.32 12.14
C VAL A 700 -1.05 -17.81 12.08
N ALA A 701 -1.83 -17.15 11.23
CA ALA A 701 -1.78 -15.70 11.05
C ALA A 701 -2.42 -14.95 12.22
N VAL A 702 -3.49 -15.51 12.77
CA VAL A 702 -4.14 -15.05 14.00
C VAL A 702 -4.35 -16.26 14.90
N PRO A 703 -3.73 -16.31 16.09
CA PRO A 703 -3.91 -17.41 17.03
C PRO A 703 -5.35 -17.47 17.55
N SER A 704 -5.71 -18.59 18.19
CA SER A 704 -6.97 -18.71 18.93
C SER A 704 -7.14 -17.51 19.86
N THR A 705 -8.16 -16.69 19.60
CA THR A 705 -8.35 -15.39 20.25
C THR A 705 -9.79 -15.22 20.68
N ILE A 706 -10.01 -14.86 21.95
CA ILE A 706 -11.30 -14.31 22.41
C ILE A 706 -11.21 -12.78 22.33
N GLY A 707 -11.76 -12.20 21.27
CA GLY A 707 -11.72 -10.77 21.00
C GLY A 707 -13.10 -10.16 20.76
N THR A 708 -13.12 -9.06 20.02
CA THR A 708 -14.34 -8.37 19.59
C THR A 708 -14.48 -8.45 18.07
N LEU A 709 -15.65 -8.10 17.54
CA LEU A 709 -15.80 -7.97 16.09
C LEU A 709 -14.87 -6.89 15.51
N ALA A 710 -14.58 -5.81 16.25
CA ALA A 710 -13.65 -4.78 15.80
C ALA A 710 -12.23 -5.35 15.57
N SER A 711 -11.74 -6.20 16.48
CA SER A 711 -10.41 -6.81 16.33
C SER A 711 -10.39 -7.87 15.21
N LEU A 712 -11.48 -8.61 15.01
CA LEU A 712 -11.63 -9.52 13.87
C LEU A 712 -11.68 -8.76 12.54
N ASP A 713 -12.52 -7.73 12.42
CA ASP A 713 -12.67 -6.92 11.21
C ASP A 713 -11.31 -6.33 10.80
N GLN A 714 -10.55 -5.81 11.77
CA GLN A 714 -9.20 -5.28 11.51
C GLN A 714 -8.25 -6.37 10.98
N ALA A 715 -8.31 -7.58 11.53
CA ALA A 715 -7.51 -8.70 11.06
C ALA A 715 -7.91 -9.13 9.64
N VAL A 716 -9.21 -9.23 9.36
CA VAL A 716 -9.72 -9.56 8.01
C VAL A 716 -9.34 -8.47 7.01
N GLY A 717 -9.46 -7.19 7.40
CA GLY A 717 -9.11 -6.04 6.58
C GLY A 717 -7.68 -6.09 6.03
N ALA A 718 -6.74 -6.62 6.81
CA ALA A 718 -5.33 -6.76 6.42
C ALA A 718 -5.09 -7.73 5.25
N PHE A 719 -6.04 -8.63 4.97
CA PHE A 719 -5.94 -9.60 3.87
C PHE A 719 -6.71 -9.20 2.61
N THR A 720 -7.39 -8.05 2.63
CA THR A 720 -8.25 -7.60 1.53
C THR A 720 -7.60 -6.47 0.75
N LEU A 721 -7.31 -6.73 -0.52
CA LEU A 721 -6.79 -5.73 -1.45
C LEU A 721 -7.90 -5.15 -2.33
N PRO A 722 -7.80 -3.87 -2.72
CA PRO A 722 -8.61 -3.28 -3.78
C PRO A 722 -8.69 -4.17 -5.01
N GLY A 723 -9.90 -4.38 -5.52
CA GLY A 723 -10.06 -5.24 -6.68
C GLY A 723 -11.42 -5.15 -7.32
N HIS A 724 -11.71 -6.12 -8.18
CA HIS A 724 -13.00 -6.34 -8.84
C HIS A 724 -13.74 -7.51 -8.18
N PHE A 725 -15.07 -7.41 -8.06
CA PHE A 725 -15.94 -8.48 -7.56
C PHE A 725 -16.77 -9.11 -8.66
N ARG A 726 -17.06 -10.39 -8.50
CA ARG A 726 -18.08 -11.12 -9.26
C ARG A 726 -18.53 -12.33 -8.46
N GLY A 727 -19.81 -12.67 -8.50
CA GLY A 727 -20.34 -13.79 -7.72
C GLY A 727 -21.25 -14.75 -8.47
N ALA A 728 -21.43 -15.94 -7.89
CA ALA A 728 -22.33 -16.99 -8.36
C ALA A 728 -22.85 -17.79 -7.15
N SER A 729 -23.97 -18.51 -7.32
CA SER A 729 -24.56 -19.31 -6.25
C SER A 729 -24.82 -20.75 -6.68
N SER A 730 -24.70 -21.67 -5.74
CA SER A 730 -25.11 -23.06 -5.90
C SER A 730 -25.50 -23.68 -4.57
N ARG A 731 -26.20 -24.81 -4.62
CA ARG A 731 -26.30 -25.73 -3.47
C ARG A 731 -24.90 -26.26 -3.12
N ILE A 732 -24.80 -26.79 -1.91
CA ILE A 732 -23.55 -27.29 -1.36
C ILE A 732 -23.17 -28.60 -2.05
N ASP A 733 -22.01 -28.61 -2.71
CA ASP A 733 -21.44 -29.81 -3.32
C ASP A 733 -19.92 -29.66 -3.46
N ALA A 734 -19.17 -30.53 -2.77
CA ALA A 734 -17.71 -30.48 -2.78
C ALA A 734 -17.12 -30.69 -4.17
N GLN A 735 -17.73 -31.58 -4.97
CA GLN A 735 -17.22 -31.88 -6.29
C GLN A 735 -17.39 -30.70 -7.26
N LEU A 736 -18.52 -30.00 -7.20
CA LEU A 736 -18.73 -28.76 -7.97
C LEU A 736 -17.70 -27.72 -7.59
N TYR A 737 -17.42 -27.54 -6.29
CA TYR A 737 -16.40 -26.58 -5.85
C TYR A 737 -15.03 -26.93 -6.43
N LYS A 738 -14.62 -28.21 -6.33
CA LYS A 738 -13.33 -28.69 -6.85
C LYS A 738 -13.21 -28.49 -8.36
N ASP A 739 -14.24 -28.85 -9.12
CA ASP A 739 -14.19 -28.75 -10.58
C ASP A 739 -14.16 -27.29 -11.07
N VAL A 740 -14.83 -26.37 -10.37
CA VAL A 740 -14.79 -24.94 -10.71
C VAL A 740 -13.50 -24.29 -10.18
N TYR A 741 -13.02 -24.69 -9.00
CA TYR A 741 -11.74 -24.25 -8.46
C TYR A 741 -10.57 -24.63 -9.37
N SER A 742 -10.50 -25.88 -9.84
CA SER A 742 -9.44 -26.32 -10.76
C SER A 742 -9.46 -25.53 -12.07
N PHE A 743 -10.66 -25.28 -12.63
CA PHE A 743 -10.82 -24.45 -13.81
C PHE A 743 -10.34 -23.00 -13.58
N TRP A 744 -10.77 -22.41 -12.46
CA TRP A 744 -10.37 -21.07 -12.07
C TRP A 744 -8.85 -20.97 -11.86
N LEU A 745 -8.25 -21.91 -11.13
CA LEU A 745 -6.84 -21.90 -10.79
C LEU A 745 -5.96 -21.95 -12.04
N GLU A 746 -6.27 -22.84 -12.99
CA GLU A 746 -5.56 -22.93 -14.28
C GLU A 746 -5.57 -21.59 -15.02
N LYS A 747 -6.74 -20.96 -15.13
CA LYS A 747 -6.93 -19.69 -15.83
C LYS A 747 -6.28 -18.53 -15.10
N ALA A 748 -6.44 -18.46 -13.79
CA ALA A 748 -5.92 -17.39 -12.96
C ALA A 748 -4.39 -17.42 -12.89
N VAL A 749 -3.76 -18.60 -12.82
CA VAL A 749 -2.30 -18.74 -12.92
C VAL A 749 -1.79 -18.29 -14.28
N ALA A 750 -2.44 -18.73 -15.38
CA ALA A 750 -2.04 -18.31 -16.71
C ALA A 750 -2.12 -16.79 -16.91
N VAL A 751 -3.16 -16.14 -16.36
CA VAL A 751 -3.28 -14.69 -16.39
C VAL A 751 -2.25 -14.02 -15.49
N ARG A 752 -2.01 -14.53 -14.28
CA ARG A 752 -0.94 -14.01 -13.40
C ARG A 752 0.42 -14.04 -14.09
N ASP A 753 0.76 -15.14 -14.78
CA ASP A 753 2.04 -15.27 -15.46
C ASP A 753 2.18 -14.26 -16.63
N ALA A 754 1.06 -13.86 -17.23
CA ALA A 754 1.04 -12.88 -18.32
C ALA A 754 1.02 -11.42 -17.85
N THR A 755 0.33 -11.11 -16.76
CA THR A 755 0.00 -9.72 -16.36
C THR A 755 0.47 -9.34 -14.96
N GLY A 756 0.81 -10.32 -14.12
CA GLY A 756 1.06 -10.13 -12.69
C GLY A 756 -0.21 -9.99 -11.84
N ALA A 757 -1.40 -10.12 -12.43
CA ALA A 757 -2.65 -10.03 -11.69
C ALA A 757 -2.80 -11.14 -10.65
N ASN A 758 -3.36 -10.80 -9.49
CA ASN A 758 -3.69 -11.77 -8.46
C ASN A 758 -5.21 -11.93 -8.35
N GLN A 759 -5.64 -13.13 -7.96
CA GLN A 759 -7.04 -13.47 -7.88
C GLN A 759 -7.28 -14.36 -6.67
N THR A 760 -8.49 -14.25 -6.12
CA THR A 760 -8.96 -15.13 -5.05
C THR A 760 -10.24 -15.83 -5.46
N PHE A 761 -10.40 -17.05 -4.96
CA PHE A 761 -11.62 -17.83 -5.06
C PHE A 761 -12.21 -17.95 -3.66
N VAL A 762 -13.36 -17.34 -3.40
CA VAL A 762 -13.94 -17.24 -2.06
C VAL A 762 -15.25 -17.98 -2.02
N LEU A 763 -15.42 -18.85 -1.02
CA LEU A 763 -16.66 -19.58 -0.76
C LEU A 763 -17.27 -19.10 0.54
N GLN A 764 -18.57 -18.76 0.49
CA GLN A 764 -19.31 -18.23 1.63
C GLN A 764 -20.48 -19.16 1.93
N HIS A 765 -20.54 -19.69 3.15
CA HIS A 765 -21.66 -20.51 3.58
C HIS A 765 -22.93 -19.68 3.83
N VAL A 766 -24.05 -20.10 3.28
CA VAL A 766 -25.34 -19.41 3.45
C VAL A 766 -26.33 -20.44 4.00
N PRO A 767 -26.46 -20.56 5.34
CA PRO A 767 -27.44 -21.47 5.93
C PRO A 767 -28.86 -20.97 5.66
N SER A 768 -29.81 -21.90 5.63
CA SER A 768 -31.24 -21.58 5.44
C SER A 768 -31.77 -20.61 6.49
N ASN A 769 -31.16 -20.57 7.69
CA ASN A 769 -31.58 -19.69 8.77
C ASN A 769 -31.45 -18.20 8.43
N ILE A 770 -30.58 -17.80 7.49
CA ILE A 770 -30.52 -16.39 7.03
C ILE A 770 -31.87 -15.95 6.47
N ALA A 771 -32.48 -16.77 5.61
CA ALA A 771 -33.79 -16.50 5.04
C ALA A 771 -34.91 -16.56 6.09
N VAL A 772 -34.82 -17.50 7.04
CA VAL A 772 -35.77 -17.61 8.16
C VAL A 772 -35.75 -16.36 9.04
N GLN A 773 -34.57 -15.88 9.41
CA GLN A 773 -34.41 -14.65 10.19
C GLN A 773 -34.90 -13.42 9.42
N GLY A 774 -34.58 -13.33 8.13
CA GLY A 774 -35.10 -12.25 7.28
C GLY A 774 -36.63 -12.23 7.24
N ALA A 775 -37.27 -13.39 7.02
CA ALA A 775 -38.72 -13.51 7.03
C ALA A 775 -39.34 -13.13 8.40
N ALA A 776 -38.73 -13.60 9.50
CA ALA A 776 -39.18 -13.28 10.86
C ALA A 776 -39.09 -11.78 11.20
N LYS A 777 -38.17 -11.04 10.54
CA LYS A 777 -37.96 -9.59 10.71
C LYS A 777 -38.67 -8.75 9.63
N GLY A 778 -39.79 -9.28 9.10
CA GLY A 778 -40.66 -8.57 8.15
C GLY A 778 -40.27 -8.72 6.68
N GLY A 779 -39.25 -9.52 6.37
CA GLY A 779 -38.82 -9.84 5.01
C GLY A 779 -38.11 -8.70 4.29
N ASN A 780 -37.50 -9.03 3.15
CA ASN A 780 -36.72 -8.11 2.31
C ASN A 780 -36.86 -8.52 0.83
N PRO A 781 -36.40 -7.71 -0.14
CA PRO A 781 -36.58 -8.00 -1.56
C PRO A 781 -35.65 -9.06 -2.12
N LEU A 782 -34.59 -9.46 -1.41
CA LEU A 782 -33.53 -10.29 -1.99
C LEU A 782 -34.06 -11.65 -2.49
N GLY A 783 -35.09 -12.20 -1.85
CA GLY A 783 -35.62 -13.51 -2.23
C GLY A 783 -34.59 -14.63 -2.03
N ILE A 784 -33.73 -14.51 -1.01
CA ILE A 784 -32.74 -15.54 -0.67
C ILE A 784 -33.48 -16.87 -0.46
N PRO A 785 -33.09 -17.95 -1.16
CA PRO A 785 -33.72 -19.25 -1.01
C PRO A 785 -33.68 -19.73 0.45
N GLN A 786 -34.80 -20.27 0.93
CA GLN A 786 -34.89 -20.87 2.27
C GLN A 786 -34.30 -22.29 2.29
N GLU A 787 -33.09 -22.44 1.76
CA GLU A 787 -32.31 -23.67 1.74
C GLU A 787 -30.83 -23.34 2.00
N ALA A 788 -30.08 -24.31 2.53
CA ALA A 788 -28.64 -24.15 2.70
C ALA A 788 -27.96 -24.15 1.32
N HIS A 789 -27.15 -23.13 1.07
CA HIS A 789 -26.43 -22.96 -0.18
C HIS A 789 -25.12 -22.23 0.07
N GLN A 790 -24.43 -21.84 -1.00
CA GLN A 790 -23.21 -21.05 -0.94
C GLN A 790 -23.24 -19.90 -1.93
N TRP A 791 -22.51 -18.84 -1.60
CA TRP A 791 -22.13 -17.78 -2.53
C TRP A 791 -20.63 -17.84 -2.79
N TRP A 792 -20.30 -17.97 -4.06
CA TRP A 792 -18.95 -17.80 -4.54
C TRP A 792 -18.73 -16.34 -4.90
N THR A 793 -17.57 -15.81 -4.57
CA THR A 793 -17.10 -14.54 -5.10
C THR A 793 -15.62 -14.62 -5.45
N THR A 794 -15.16 -13.72 -6.30
CA THR A 794 -13.74 -13.53 -6.58
C THR A 794 -13.34 -12.09 -6.33
N LEU A 795 -12.18 -11.89 -5.72
CA LEU A 795 -11.49 -10.60 -5.67
C LEU A 795 -10.31 -10.69 -6.62
N VAL A 796 -10.21 -9.71 -7.50
CA VAL A 796 -9.19 -9.67 -8.55
C VAL A 796 -8.48 -8.33 -8.51
N ASP A 797 -7.15 -8.35 -8.40
CA ASP A 797 -6.29 -7.17 -8.36
C ASP A 797 -5.20 -7.22 -9.45
N TRP A 798 -4.93 -6.07 -10.07
CA TRP A 798 -3.95 -5.90 -11.14
C TRP A 798 -3.54 -4.42 -11.23
N THR A 799 -2.51 -4.11 -12.03
CA THR A 799 -1.88 -2.78 -12.05
C THR A 799 -2.03 -2.02 -13.37
N ASP A 800 -2.10 -2.70 -14.51
CA ASP A 800 -2.12 -2.07 -15.84
C ASP A 800 -3.51 -2.16 -16.48
N GLU A 801 -4.09 -1.01 -16.84
CA GLU A 801 -5.44 -0.90 -17.42
C GLU A 801 -5.57 -1.67 -18.75
N LYS A 802 -4.47 -1.91 -19.46
CA LYS A 802 -4.50 -2.69 -20.71
C LYS A 802 -4.92 -4.15 -20.48
N ASP A 803 -4.78 -4.64 -19.26
CA ASP A 803 -5.03 -6.03 -18.87
C ASP A 803 -6.46 -6.23 -18.35
N ASP A 804 -7.27 -5.17 -18.23
CA ASP A 804 -8.64 -5.17 -17.69
C ASP A 804 -9.50 -6.31 -18.24
N ASP A 805 -9.56 -6.45 -19.57
CA ASP A 805 -10.42 -7.44 -20.21
C ASP A 805 -9.91 -8.87 -20.01
N LEU A 806 -8.60 -9.08 -20.11
CA LEU A 806 -7.98 -10.38 -19.88
C LEU A 806 -8.17 -10.83 -18.43
N VAL A 807 -7.95 -9.94 -17.48
CA VAL A 807 -8.09 -10.23 -16.05
C VAL A 807 -9.54 -10.52 -15.69
N ARG A 808 -10.49 -9.71 -16.19
CA ARG A 808 -11.93 -9.93 -15.97
C ARG A 808 -12.47 -11.18 -16.66
N SER A 809 -11.86 -11.62 -17.75
CA SER A 809 -12.29 -12.83 -18.48
C SER A 809 -12.31 -14.07 -17.57
N VAL A 810 -11.35 -14.19 -16.64
CA VAL A 810 -11.27 -15.34 -15.71
C VAL A 810 -12.51 -15.40 -14.81
N ALA A 811 -12.92 -14.28 -14.24
CA ALA A 811 -14.11 -14.21 -13.39
C ALA A 811 -15.39 -14.53 -14.18
N ILE A 812 -15.50 -14.00 -15.41
CA ILE A 812 -16.64 -14.23 -16.31
C ILE A 812 -16.73 -15.71 -16.69
N GLU A 813 -15.66 -16.29 -17.21
CA GLU A 813 -15.60 -17.70 -17.62
C GLU A 813 -15.84 -18.65 -16.43
N THR A 814 -15.31 -18.32 -15.25
CA THR A 814 -15.54 -19.11 -14.03
C THR A 814 -17.01 -19.09 -13.63
N THR A 815 -17.70 -17.96 -13.77
CA THR A 815 -19.14 -17.85 -13.50
C THR A 815 -19.95 -18.69 -14.48
N GLU A 816 -19.60 -18.68 -15.77
CA GLU A 816 -20.27 -19.52 -16.78
C GLU A 816 -20.00 -21.01 -16.54
N ARG A 817 -18.77 -21.37 -16.15
CA ARG A 817 -18.42 -22.73 -15.74
C ARG A 817 -19.25 -23.17 -14.53
N TRP A 818 -19.39 -22.31 -13.54
CA TRP A 818 -20.19 -22.56 -12.34
C TRP A 818 -21.66 -22.81 -12.68
N LYS A 819 -22.24 -21.91 -13.47
CA LYS A 819 -23.63 -21.98 -13.90
C LYS A 819 -23.90 -23.26 -14.67
N ARG A 820 -23.05 -23.59 -15.66
CA ARG A 820 -23.21 -24.78 -16.48
C ARG A 820 -23.10 -26.07 -15.66
N LEU A 821 -22.03 -26.25 -14.88
CA LEU A 821 -21.87 -27.45 -14.06
C LEU A 821 -22.96 -27.55 -12.98
N GLY A 822 -23.35 -26.42 -12.39
CA GLY A 822 -24.46 -26.36 -11.44
C GLY A 822 -25.78 -26.81 -12.08
N GLN A 823 -26.07 -26.40 -13.32
CA GLN A 823 -27.27 -26.82 -14.04
C GLN A 823 -27.22 -28.30 -14.42
N GLU A 824 -26.10 -28.77 -14.97
CA GLU A 824 -25.87 -30.19 -15.32
C GLU A 824 -26.08 -31.11 -14.11
N ARG A 825 -25.76 -30.64 -12.90
CA ARG A 825 -25.89 -31.40 -11.63
C ARG A 825 -27.18 -31.13 -10.85
N GLY A 826 -28.04 -30.22 -11.29
CA GLY A 826 -29.23 -29.80 -10.53
C GLY A 826 -28.92 -29.01 -9.24
N LEU A 827 -27.73 -28.43 -9.14
CA LEU A 827 -27.23 -27.67 -7.99
C LEU A 827 -27.28 -26.15 -8.18
N TYR A 828 -27.59 -25.67 -9.39
CA TYR A 828 -27.61 -24.22 -9.67
C TYR A 828 -28.67 -23.51 -8.84
N VAL A 829 -28.27 -22.43 -8.17
CA VAL A 829 -29.16 -21.53 -7.45
C VAL A 829 -29.22 -20.22 -8.24
N PRO A 830 -30.38 -19.85 -8.83
CA PRO A 830 -30.51 -18.65 -9.66
C PRO A 830 -30.63 -17.38 -8.82
N PHE A 831 -29.69 -17.17 -7.89
CA PHE A 831 -29.59 -16.01 -7.02
C PHE A 831 -28.20 -15.38 -7.18
N THR A 832 -28.12 -14.06 -7.20
CA THR A 832 -26.85 -13.32 -7.24
C THR A 832 -26.85 -12.26 -6.13
N TYR A 833 -25.90 -12.36 -5.21
CA TYR A 833 -25.76 -11.41 -4.13
C TYR A 833 -25.23 -10.07 -4.63
N MET A 834 -26.00 -8.99 -4.41
CA MET A 834 -25.75 -7.68 -5.01
C MET A 834 -24.39 -7.08 -4.65
N ASN A 835 -23.96 -7.18 -3.39
CA ASN A 835 -22.73 -6.51 -2.93
C ASN A 835 -21.44 -7.17 -3.45
N ASP A 836 -21.54 -8.39 -3.97
CA ASP A 836 -20.43 -9.12 -4.59
C ASP A 836 -20.61 -9.24 -6.12
N ALA A 837 -21.57 -8.50 -6.70
CA ALA A 837 -21.90 -8.57 -8.12
C ALA A 837 -21.10 -7.57 -8.96
N ALA A 838 -20.66 -8.03 -10.14
CA ALA A 838 -20.01 -7.19 -11.14
C ALA A 838 -21.02 -6.30 -11.89
N ARG A 839 -20.54 -5.22 -12.51
CA ARG A 839 -21.35 -4.25 -13.28
C ARG A 839 -22.18 -4.84 -14.43
N ASP A 840 -21.76 -5.98 -14.97
CA ASP A 840 -22.41 -6.72 -16.05
C ASP A 840 -23.36 -7.82 -15.56
N GLN A 841 -23.45 -8.04 -14.24
CA GLN A 841 -24.44 -8.92 -13.64
C GLN A 841 -25.74 -8.16 -13.32
N ASN A 842 -26.84 -8.89 -13.15
CA ASN A 842 -28.13 -8.32 -12.77
C ASN A 842 -28.69 -9.02 -11.51
N PRO A 843 -28.23 -8.63 -10.31
CA PRO A 843 -28.67 -9.27 -9.07
C PRO A 843 -30.17 -9.06 -8.80
N ILE A 844 -30.73 -7.89 -9.13
CA ILE A 844 -32.16 -7.63 -8.88
C ILE A 844 -33.05 -8.56 -9.71
N ALA A 845 -32.66 -8.91 -10.95
CA ALA A 845 -33.41 -9.88 -11.75
C ALA A 845 -33.52 -11.26 -11.07
N SER A 846 -32.58 -11.59 -10.18
CA SER A 846 -32.57 -12.85 -9.44
C SER A 846 -33.53 -12.89 -8.23
N TYR A 847 -34.10 -11.76 -7.84
CA TYR A 847 -34.98 -11.64 -6.66
C TYR A 847 -36.38 -12.25 -6.83
N GLY A 848 -36.68 -12.74 -8.04
CA GLY A 848 -37.98 -13.28 -8.42
C GLY A 848 -38.93 -12.20 -8.97
N PRO A 849 -39.82 -12.57 -9.92
CA PRO A 849 -40.62 -11.60 -10.67
C PRO A 849 -41.57 -10.77 -9.79
N GLU A 850 -42.10 -11.36 -8.72
CA GLU A 850 -42.99 -10.65 -7.78
C GLU A 850 -42.25 -9.52 -7.06
N ASN A 851 -41.08 -9.82 -6.49
CA ASN A 851 -40.26 -8.84 -5.78
C ASN A 851 -39.78 -7.74 -6.73
N VAL A 852 -39.34 -8.08 -7.94
CA VAL A 852 -38.93 -7.10 -8.97
C VAL A 852 -40.09 -6.17 -9.34
N ASN A 853 -41.29 -6.71 -9.56
CA ASN A 853 -42.47 -5.91 -9.87
C ASN A 853 -42.86 -4.99 -8.71
N ARG A 854 -42.76 -5.48 -7.47
CA ARG A 854 -42.99 -4.70 -6.26
C ARG A 854 -41.98 -3.55 -6.13
N LEU A 855 -40.68 -3.81 -6.32
CA LEU A 855 -39.63 -2.78 -6.34
C LEU A 855 -39.92 -1.71 -7.40
N LYS A 856 -40.27 -2.10 -8.64
CA LYS A 856 -40.64 -1.16 -9.72
C LYS A 856 -41.88 -0.32 -9.39
N LYS A 857 -42.85 -0.87 -8.66
CA LYS A 857 -44.04 -0.13 -8.20
C LYS A 857 -43.67 0.89 -7.12
N ILE A 858 -42.85 0.50 -6.15
CA ILE A 858 -42.39 1.37 -5.06
C ILE A 858 -41.51 2.50 -5.60
N ALA A 859 -40.58 2.21 -6.50
CA ALA A 859 -39.75 3.23 -7.14
C ALA A 859 -40.60 4.29 -7.84
N ARG A 860 -41.66 3.89 -8.58
CA ARG A 860 -42.58 4.84 -9.22
C ARG A 860 -43.42 5.66 -8.22
N LYS A 861 -43.69 5.12 -7.04
CA LYS A 861 -44.43 5.83 -5.97
C LYS A 861 -43.58 6.94 -5.36
N TYR A 862 -42.31 6.65 -5.06
CA TYR A 862 -41.40 7.57 -4.34
C TYR A 862 -40.50 8.41 -5.25
N ASP A 863 -40.36 8.03 -6.52
CA ASP A 863 -39.64 8.75 -7.55
C ASP A 863 -40.44 8.74 -8.89
N PRO A 864 -41.58 9.47 -8.95
CA PRO A 864 -42.44 9.48 -10.13
C PRO A 864 -41.75 10.07 -11.37
N ASN A 865 -40.82 11.01 -11.17
CA ASN A 865 -40.03 11.62 -12.26
C ASN A 865 -38.86 10.75 -12.71
N ARG A 866 -38.56 9.68 -11.96
CA ARG A 866 -37.53 8.70 -12.21
C ARG A 866 -36.12 9.30 -12.17
N LEU A 867 -35.87 10.23 -11.24
CA LEU A 867 -34.59 10.88 -11.01
C LEU A 867 -33.47 9.86 -10.80
N PHE A 868 -33.66 8.90 -9.88
CA PHE A 868 -32.65 7.88 -9.58
C PHE A 868 -32.47 6.88 -10.72
N GLN A 869 -33.42 6.82 -11.66
CA GLN A 869 -33.35 5.90 -12.80
C GLN A 869 -32.76 6.54 -14.06
N LYS A 870 -32.75 7.87 -14.14
CA LYS A 870 -32.35 8.66 -15.31
C LYS A 870 -31.04 9.41 -15.09
N GLN A 871 -30.84 10.01 -13.92
CA GLN A 871 -29.67 10.85 -13.62
C GLN A 871 -28.62 10.15 -12.77
N GLN A 872 -29.00 9.18 -11.93
CA GLN A 872 -28.01 8.47 -11.12
C GLN A 872 -27.12 7.58 -11.98
N ASN A 873 -25.81 7.62 -11.69
CA ASN A 873 -24.83 6.85 -12.42
C ASN A 873 -24.78 5.41 -11.89
N GLY A 874 -25.39 4.48 -12.65
CA GLY A 874 -25.30 3.04 -12.37
C GLY A 874 -25.87 2.60 -11.01
N GLY A 875 -25.33 1.52 -10.45
CA GLY A 875 -25.79 0.94 -9.17
C GLY A 875 -27.02 0.04 -9.28
N PHE A 876 -27.03 -0.89 -10.24
CA PHE A 876 -28.14 -1.84 -10.48
C PHE A 876 -29.52 -1.16 -10.52
N LEU A 877 -29.68 -0.19 -11.42
CA LEU A 877 -30.92 0.56 -11.55
C LEU A 877 -32.07 -0.32 -12.05
N LEU A 878 -33.26 -0.16 -11.46
CA LEU A 878 -34.48 -0.87 -11.85
C LEU A 878 -34.90 -0.61 -13.31
N SER A 879 -34.45 0.50 -13.90
CA SER A 879 -34.62 0.79 -15.34
C SER A 879 -33.88 -0.18 -16.26
N LYS A 880 -32.89 -0.92 -15.75
CA LYS A 880 -32.07 -1.88 -16.49
C LYS A 880 -32.44 -3.35 -16.19
N VAL A 881 -33.51 -3.57 -15.43
CA VAL A 881 -34.00 -4.90 -15.00
C VAL A 881 -35.25 -5.29 -15.74
#